data_AF-A0A498D3B1-F1
#
_entry.id   AF-A0A498D3B1-F1
#
_cell.length_a   1.000
_cell.length_b   1.000
_cell.length_c   1.000
_cell.angle_alpha   90.00
_cell.angle_beta   90.00
_cell.angle_gamma   90.00
#
_symmetry.space_group_name_H-M   'P 1'
#
loop_
_entity.id
_entity.type
_entity.pdbx_description
1 polymer ?
#
loop_
_entity_poly.entity_id
_entity_poly.type
_entity_poly.pdbx_seq_one_letter_code
_entity_poly.pdbx_strand_id
1 'polypeptide(L)'
;MMCTRCKKRLAVVFMTRLDGDKTVNEGLCLRCAKELGLKPVSDLMEKMGITDDELDSVSDQMMDMFGADGENGFEMGGAQALPPFLQNILGGGLVPQEPKKEELPQEPPARLREKPKPPRNKRGAPEKKYKHLDAYCDNLSLKAEQGKIDRIIGRDREIGRVIQILNRRTKNNPCLIGEPGVGKTAVAEGIAQRLACGDVPFRLADKKLYLLDLTALIAGTQFRGQFESRVKGLVEDIKEAGNVILFIDEVHNLVGAGDSEGSMNAANILKPALSRGEIQVIGATTFNEYRKNIEKDAALERRFQPVTIEEPSIEESVEIIKGIKSYYEQHHRVVVSDELARMTVVLSERYITDRFLPDKAIDLLDEACSAAVLRNADLAEYDRLMKQDGDVTEQLEELEASTDEPDYEAIARLRGEKIVIDEKLKEVGPRALAQPVTGDDLANVIELWTGIPAAKIRETELRRVARLEPALKEKIIGQDEAVELVSAAVRRSRVQISARRRPASFIFVGPTGVGKTELVKVLSKELFDSADPLIRLDMSEFMEKHTVSRLVGSPPGYVGYDEAGQLTEKVRRKPYSVVLFDEIEKAHPDVLNILLQILDEGRITDAHGRVCSFENTVIVMTSNAGSERREGALGFNRTEGEASKEKALKALSEFLRPEFLARVDEVVVFRPLDEGDFRRIAGLMLGELKDPLAEKGIKFGWDDEAAALIAHKAYGKRSGARDLRTVIRKEVEDAISLRLVDDPDHVPALMKLAVEDGSLRLIYQ
;
A
#
# COMPACT_ATOMS: atom_id res chain seq x y z
N MET A 1 20.09 -1.35 -44.38
CA MET A 1 19.61 -0.66 -45.61
C MET A 1 20.83 -0.04 -46.30
N MET A 2 21.03 -0.24 -47.61
CA MET A 2 22.17 0.35 -48.33
C MET A 2 21.94 1.84 -48.62
N CYS A 3 23.02 2.61 -48.69
CA CYS A 3 22.99 4.03 -49.01
C CYS A 3 22.28 4.27 -50.34
N THR A 4 21.19 5.03 -50.34
CA THR A 4 20.36 5.30 -51.52
C THR A 4 21.15 5.96 -52.65
N ARG A 5 22.17 6.76 -52.30
CA ARG A 5 23.02 7.50 -53.25
C ARG A 5 24.13 6.67 -53.90
N CYS A 6 25.00 6.00 -53.12
CA CYS A 6 26.13 5.24 -53.69
C CYS A 6 25.86 3.74 -53.85
N LYS A 7 24.82 3.20 -53.18
CA LYS A 7 24.44 1.77 -53.10
C LYS A 7 25.54 0.78 -52.72
N LYS A 8 26.72 1.27 -52.34
CA LYS A 8 27.91 0.46 -52.03
C LYS A 8 28.17 0.29 -50.54
N ARG A 9 27.61 1.16 -49.69
CA ARG A 9 27.90 1.24 -48.25
C ARG A 9 26.61 1.29 -47.46
N LEU A 10 26.61 0.77 -46.23
CA LEU A 10 25.46 0.83 -45.33
C LEU A 10 25.04 2.28 -45.04
N ALA A 11 23.73 2.51 -45.04
CA ALA A 11 23.15 3.79 -44.65
C ALA A 11 23.18 3.93 -43.12
N VAL A 12 23.68 5.06 -42.65
CA VAL A 12 23.82 5.39 -41.22
C VAL A 12 23.14 6.70 -40.85
N VAL A 13 22.87 7.55 -41.84
CA VAL A 13 22.12 8.80 -41.68
C VAL A 13 20.81 8.66 -42.44
N PHE A 14 19.68 8.74 -41.75
CA PHE A 14 18.36 8.66 -42.37
C PHE A 14 17.71 10.03 -42.37
N MET A 15 17.17 10.44 -43.51
CA MET A 15 16.50 11.71 -43.67
C MET A 15 15.23 11.57 -44.49
N THR A 16 14.21 12.34 -44.13
CA THR A 16 12.95 12.38 -44.87
C THR A 16 12.93 13.65 -45.71
N ARG A 17 12.74 13.52 -47.02
CA ARG A 17 12.57 14.65 -47.94
C ARG A 17 11.16 14.62 -48.52
N LEU A 18 10.54 15.79 -48.65
CA LEU A 18 9.30 15.97 -49.40
C LEU A 18 9.63 16.16 -50.88
N ASP A 19 9.10 15.29 -51.72
CA ASP A 19 9.17 15.42 -53.18
C ASP A 19 7.73 15.54 -53.71
N GLY A 20 7.28 16.78 -53.92
CA GLY A 20 5.86 17.10 -54.05
C GLY A 20 5.08 16.78 -52.77
N ASP A 21 3.90 16.15 -52.91
CA ASP A 21 3.00 15.77 -51.80
C ASP A 21 3.34 14.42 -51.14
N LYS A 22 4.50 13.83 -51.44
CA LYS A 22 4.91 12.54 -50.85
C LYS A 22 6.22 12.67 -50.07
N THR A 23 6.22 12.12 -48.87
CA THR A 23 7.40 11.98 -48.01
C THR A 23 8.21 10.76 -48.45
N VAL A 24 9.47 10.99 -48.81
CA VAL A 24 10.43 9.96 -49.22
C VAL A 24 11.53 9.87 -48.16
N ASN A 25 11.69 8.68 -47.57
CA ASN A 25 12.75 8.41 -46.62
C ASN A 25 14.00 7.92 -47.36
N GLU A 26 15.11 8.65 -47.23
CA GLU A 26 16.40 8.30 -47.80
C GLU A 26 17.41 7.96 -46.71
N GLY A 27 18.23 6.91 -46.95
CA GLY A 27 19.35 6.54 -46.10
C GLY A 27 20.66 6.82 -46.80
N LEU A 28 21.58 7.56 -46.16
CA LEU A 28 22.88 7.92 -46.69
C LEU A 28 24.02 7.33 -45.84
N CYS A 29 25.11 6.92 -46.48
CA CYS A 29 26.36 6.61 -45.78
C CYS A 29 27.08 7.90 -45.37
N LEU A 30 27.96 7.84 -44.37
CA LEU A 30 28.68 9.00 -43.82
C LEU A 30 29.39 9.82 -44.90
N ARG A 31 30.03 9.15 -45.88
CA ARG A 31 30.71 9.84 -46.99
C ARG A 31 29.75 10.62 -47.88
N CYS A 32 28.65 10.00 -48.30
CA CYS A 32 27.64 10.66 -49.12
C CYS A 32 26.90 11.78 -48.37
N ALA A 33 26.73 11.64 -47.06
CA ALA A 33 26.13 12.64 -46.20
C ALA A 33 27.07 13.85 -45.99
N LYS A 34 28.38 13.63 -45.87
CA LYS A 34 29.40 14.68 -45.82
C LYS A 34 29.50 15.46 -47.14
N GLU A 35 29.50 14.77 -48.29
CA GLU A 35 29.50 15.41 -49.61
C GLU A 35 28.24 16.27 -49.85
N LEU A 36 27.14 15.98 -49.16
CA LEU A 36 25.91 16.81 -49.18
C LEU A 36 25.97 18.00 -48.21
N GLY A 37 27.07 18.18 -47.48
CA GLY A 37 27.27 19.31 -46.57
C GLY A 37 26.33 19.30 -45.37
N LEU A 38 25.85 18.13 -44.93
CA LEU A 38 24.92 18.03 -43.80
C LEU A 38 25.63 18.37 -42.48
N LYS A 39 25.39 19.58 -41.96
CA LYS A 39 25.98 20.10 -40.71
C LYS A 39 26.00 19.11 -39.53
N PRO A 40 24.92 18.38 -39.22
CA PRO A 40 24.92 17.44 -38.09
C PRO A 40 25.95 16.31 -38.24
N VAL A 41 26.31 15.95 -39.46
CA VAL A 41 27.26 14.88 -39.76
C VAL A 41 28.69 15.39 -39.66
N SER A 42 28.97 16.60 -40.14
CA SER A 42 30.27 17.24 -39.95
C SER A 42 30.58 17.49 -38.47
N ASP A 43 29.59 17.94 -37.68
CA ASP A 43 29.75 18.17 -36.25
C ASP A 43 29.96 16.86 -35.47
N LEU A 44 29.35 15.76 -35.93
CA LEU A 44 29.54 14.43 -35.36
C LEU A 44 30.95 13.89 -35.67
N MET A 45 31.44 14.08 -36.90
CA MET A 45 32.79 13.68 -37.31
C MET A 45 33.87 14.44 -36.53
N GLU A 46 33.68 15.76 -36.33
CA GLU A 46 34.61 16.61 -35.59
C GLU A 46 34.65 16.23 -34.10
N LYS A 47 33.51 15.88 -33.50
CA LYS A 47 33.44 15.38 -32.12
C LYS A 47 34.04 13.99 -31.92
N MET A 48 34.00 13.14 -32.94
CA MET A 48 34.57 11.79 -32.90
C MET A 48 36.05 11.76 -33.31
N GLY A 49 36.61 12.87 -33.78
CA GLY A 49 38.03 12.99 -34.16
C GLY A 49 38.42 12.17 -35.38
N ILE A 50 37.45 11.78 -36.22
CA ILE A 50 37.68 10.90 -37.38
C ILE A 50 38.22 11.75 -38.54
N THR A 51 39.42 11.42 -39.01
CA THR A 51 40.05 12.09 -40.15
C THR A 51 39.52 11.54 -41.48
N ASP A 52 39.65 12.30 -42.57
CA ASP A 52 39.08 11.92 -43.88
C ASP A 52 39.66 10.62 -44.45
N ASP A 53 40.89 10.28 -44.07
CA ASP A 53 41.58 9.05 -44.48
C ASP A 53 41.08 7.81 -43.70
N GLU A 54 40.50 8.00 -42.50
CA GLU A 54 40.00 6.90 -41.65
C GLU A 54 38.55 6.50 -41.99
N LEU A 55 37.81 7.35 -42.71
CA LEU A 55 36.38 7.19 -42.99
C LEU A 55 36.04 5.95 -43.82
N ASP A 56 36.92 5.61 -44.77
CA ASP A 56 36.77 4.45 -45.63
C ASP A 56 37.05 3.15 -44.83
N SER A 57 38.04 3.16 -43.94
CA SER A 57 38.36 2.01 -43.08
C SER A 57 37.26 1.66 -42.08
N VAL A 58 36.60 2.68 -41.50
CA VAL A 58 35.47 2.49 -40.58
C VAL A 58 34.23 1.96 -41.30
N SER A 59 34.01 2.41 -42.54
CA SER A 59 32.88 1.94 -43.37
C SER A 59 33.06 0.49 -43.79
N ASP A 60 34.28 0.08 -44.12
CA ASP A 60 34.60 -1.29 -44.54
C ASP A 60 34.58 -2.26 -43.35
N GLN A 61 35.09 -1.85 -42.18
CA GLN A 61 34.97 -2.63 -40.94
C GLN A 61 33.52 -2.84 -40.47
N MET A 62 32.63 -1.86 -40.71
CA MET A 62 31.20 -2.01 -40.43
C MET A 62 30.49 -2.99 -41.39
N MET A 63 30.97 -3.14 -42.63
CA MET A 63 30.45 -4.13 -43.58
C MET A 63 30.86 -5.55 -43.19
N ASP A 64 32.11 -5.75 -42.76
CA ASP A 64 32.61 -7.05 -42.30
C ASP A 64 31.93 -7.52 -41.00
N MET A 65 31.56 -6.59 -40.11
CA MET A 65 30.93 -6.94 -38.83
C MET A 65 29.45 -7.36 -38.97
N PHE A 66 28.77 -6.98 -40.06
CA PHE A 66 27.34 -7.21 -40.23
C PHE A 66 26.95 -8.12 -41.42
N GLY A 67 27.90 -8.55 -42.25
CA GLY A 67 27.67 -9.52 -43.32
C GLY A 67 26.76 -9.01 -44.46
N ALA A 68 27.03 -9.44 -45.69
CA ALA A 68 26.30 -9.00 -46.88
C ALA A 68 24.92 -9.66 -47.06
N ASP A 69 24.56 -10.67 -46.26
CA ASP A 69 23.29 -11.38 -46.35
C ASP A 69 22.51 -11.29 -45.03
N GLY A 70 21.40 -10.55 -45.09
CA GLY A 70 20.59 -10.12 -43.95
C GLY A 70 19.67 -11.18 -43.34
N GLU A 71 20.17 -12.38 -43.06
CA GLU A 71 19.44 -13.40 -42.30
C GLU A 71 20.41 -14.13 -41.35
N ASN A 72 20.55 -13.59 -40.13
CA ASN A 72 20.79 -14.28 -38.86
C ASN A 72 21.08 -13.23 -37.78
N GLY A 73 20.07 -12.90 -36.96
CA GLY A 73 20.26 -12.11 -35.76
C GLY A 73 21.12 -12.87 -34.75
N PHE A 74 22.20 -12.24 -34.29
CA PHE A 74 23.18 -12.83 -33.38
C PHE A 74 22.59 -13.10 -31.99
N GLU A 75 22.73 -14.33 -31.49
CA GLU A 75 22.51 -14.71 -30.09
C GLU A 75 23.67 -14.18 -29.22
N MET A 76 23.33 -13.54 -28.10
CA MET A 76 24.28 -13.04 -27.10
C MET A 76 24.87 -14.21 -26.28
N GLY A 77 26.04 -14.70 -26.69
CA GLY A 77 26.85 -15.66 -25.94
C GLY A 77 28.29 -15.20 -25.82
N GLY A 78 28.73 -14.90 -24.60
CA GLY A 78 30.15 -14.84 -24.21
C GLY A 78 30.85 -13.49 -24.44
N ALA A 79 31.33 -12.90 -23.34
CA ALA A 79 32.17 -11.70 -23.35
C ALA A 79 33.59 -12.02 -23.85
N GLN A 80 33.80 -12.10 -25.17
CA GLN A 80 35.13 -12.05 -25.81
C GLN A 80 35.03 -11.98 -27.34
N ALA A 81 34.62 -10.83 -27.90
CA ALA A 81 34.89 -10.44 -29.30
C ALA A 81 34.38 -9.02 -29.62
N LEU A 82 34.84 -7.99 -28.90
CA LEU A 82 34.54 -6.59 -29.24
C LEU A 82 35.77 -5.91 -29.88
N PRO A 83 35.64 -5.27 -31.06
CA PRO A 83 36.73 -4.53 -31.68
C PRO A 83 37.20 -3.31 -30.85
N PRO A 84 38.46 -2.87 -30.99
CA PRO A 84 39.10 -1.89 -30.09
C PRO A 84 38.40 -0.52 -29.98
N PHE A 85 37.66 -0.11 -31.01
CA PHE A 85 36.89 1.13 -31.01
C PHE A 85 35.74 1.14 -29.97
N LEU A 86 35.16 -0.04 -29.66
CA LEU A 86 34.06 -0.16 -28.69
C LEU A 86 34.51 -0.28 -27.23
N GLN A 87 35.79 -0.57 -26.96
CA GLN A 87 36.34 -0.59 -25.60
C GLN A 87 36.53 0.83 -25.02
N ASN A 88 36.87 1.82 -25.84
CA ASN A 88 37.10 3.19 -25.38
C ASN A 88 35.81 3.99 -25.11
N ILE A 89 34.64 3.49 -25.51
CA ILE A 89 33.34 4.09 -25.22
C ILE A 89 32.68 3.47 -23.98
N LEU A 90 33.05 2.25 -23.59
CA LEU A 90 32.37 1.47 -22.53
C LEU A 90 33.26 1.04 -21.34
N GLY A 91 34.57 1.29 -21.35
CA GLY A 91 35.51 0.73 -20.37
C GLY A 91 36.29 1.72 -19.53
N GLY A 92 35.63 2.63 -18.80
CA GLY A 92 36.27 3.50 -17.83
C GLY A 92 36.28 2.91 -16.42
N GLY A 93 37.23 2.02 -16.10
CA GLY A 93 37.60 1.71 -14.70
C GLY A 93 37.91 0.25 -14.36
N LEU A 94 39.19 0.03 -14.00
CA LEU A 94 39.78 -1.04 -13.16
C LEU A 94 40.06 -2.42 -13.80
N VAL A 95 41.35 -2.68 -14.07
CA VAL A 95 41.97 -4.00 -13.89
C VAL A 95 43.24 -3.80 -13.03
N PRO A 96 43.52 -4.68 -12.04
CA PRO A 96 44.66 -4.55 -11.14
C PRO A 96 45.96 -5.02 -11.79
N GLN A 97 47.08 -4.40 -11.45
CA GLN A 97 48.41 -4.98 -11.61
C GLN A 97 48.86 -5.60 -10.28
N GLU A 98 49.28 -6.86 -10.33
CA GLU A 98 50.07 -7.49 -9.27
C GLU A 98 51.47 -6.86 -9.18
N PRO A 99 52.04 -6.81 -7.97
CA PRO A 99 53.47 -7.04 -7.86
C PRO A 99 53.86 -8.11 -6.84
N LYS A 100 55.07 -8.61 -7.08
CA LYS A 100 55.85 -9.68 -6.46
C LYS A 100 55.94 -9.67 -4.93
N LYS A 101 56.19 -10.88 -4.41
CA LYS A 101 56.57 -11.29 -3.05
C LYS A 101 57.76 -10.52 -2.47
N GLU A 102 57.69 -10.12 -1.19
CA GLU A 102 58.59 -10.57 -0.11
C GLU A 102 58.15 -10.06 1.29
N GLU A 103 58.09 -11.02 2.22
CA GLU A 103 58.25 -11.07 3.70
C GLU A 103 57.47 -10.16 4.68
N LEU A 104 56.77 -10.83 5.63
CA LEU A 104 56.19 -10.29 6.87
C LEU A 104 57.26 -10.13 7.97
N PRO A 105 57.05 -9.21 8.93
CA PRO A 105 56.70 -9.70 10.27
C PRO A 105 55.65 -8.87 11.06
N GLN A 106 54.70 -9.63 11.63
CA GLN A 106 54.10 -9.60 12.98
C GLN A 106 53.51 -8.31 13.59
N GLU A 107 52.23 -8.43 13.96
CA GLU A 107 51.44 -7.51 14.79
C GLU A 107 51.91 -7.42 16.26
N PRO A 108 51.67 -6.27 16.91
CA PRO A 108 51.30 -6.20 18.32
C PRO A 108 49.84 -5.73 18.52
N PRO A 109 49.22 -6.03 19.68
CA PRO A 109 47.78 -6.13 19.81
C PRO A 109 47.04 -4.79 19.97
N ALA A 110 45.76 -4.84 19.59
CA ALA A 110 44.78 -3.77 19.66
C ALA A 110 44.70 -3.10 21.04
N ARG A 111 44.95 -1.79 21.09
CA ARG A 111 44.47 -0.92 22.17
C ARG A 111 43.08 -0.42 21.81
N LEU A 112 42.11 -0.74 22.67
CA LEU A 112 40.80 -0.10 22.72
C LEU A 112 40.97 1.42 22.68
N ARG A 113 40.51 2.08 21.61
CA ARG A 113 40.38 3.54 21.57
C ARG A 113 39.19 3.92 22.43
N GLU A 114 39.47 4.58 23.55
CA GLU A 114 38.50 5.26 24.39
C GLU A 114 37.67 6.27 23.59
N LYS A 115 36.40 6.40 23.98
CA LYS A 115 35.44 7.39 23.45
C LYS A 115 36.06 8.80 23.44
N PRO A 116 35.85 9.62 22.39
CA PRO A 116 36.32 11.00 22.42
C PRO A 116 35.58 11.76 23.53
N LYS A 117 36.33 12.39 24.44
CA LYS A 117 35.79 13.37 25.40
C LYS A 117 35.15 14.56 24.64
N PRO A 118 34.11 15.20 25.20
CA PRO A 118 33.46 16.34 24.56
C PRO A 118 34.46 17.49 24.40
N PRO A 119 34.36 18.32 23.33
CA PRO A 119 35.27 19.42 23.16
C PRO A 119 35.06 20.45 24.27
N ARG A 120 36.16 20.90 24.88
CA ARG A 120 36.19 22.02 25.82
C ARG A 120 35.60 23.28 25.17
N ASN A 121 34.67 23.91 25.90
CA ASN A 121 34.08 25.23 25.66
C ASN A 121 35.05 26.21 24.96
N LYS A 122 34.87 26.38 23.64
CA LYS A 122 35.18 27.65 22.99
C LYS A 122 33.91 28.50 23.10
N ARG A 123 34.00 29.62 23.82
CA ARG A 123 32.96 30.65 23.88
C ARG A 123 32.62 31.04 22.43
N GLY A 124 31.43 30.63 21.96
CA GLY A 124 30.93 30.94 20.64
C GLY A 124 30.69 32.44 20.50
N ALA A 125 31.04 32.99 19.33
CA ALA A 125 30.61 34.32 18.92
C ALA A 125 29.06 34.38 18.92
N PRO A 126 28.44 35.53 19.22
CA PRO A 126 26.99 35.65 19.23
C PRO A 126 26.43 35.30 17.84
N GLU A 127 25.54 34.30 17.78
CA GLU A 127 24.84 33.96 16.54
C GLU A 127 24.00 35.16 16.09
N LYS A 128 24.14 35.51 14.81
CA LYS A 128 23.36 36.56 14.17
C LYS A 128 21.90 36.09 14.13
N LYS A 129 20.99 36.80 14.80
CA LYS A 129 19.56 36.47 14.80
C LYS A 129 18.92 36.92 13.49
N TYR A 130 18.19 36.02 12.85
CA TYR A 130 17.51 36.28 11.57
C TYR A 130 16.01 36.40 11.82
N LYS A 131 15.43 37.55 11.49
CA LYS A 131 14.07 37.90 11.91
C LYS A 131 13.00 36.94 11.36
N HIS A 132 13.11 36.56 10.10
CA HIS A 132 12.12 35.72 9.41
C HIS A 132 12.48 34.24 9.52
N LEU A 133 13.77 33.91 9.45
CA LEU A 133 14.21 32.53 9.59
C LEU A 133 13.86 31.96 10.99
N ASP A 134 14.14 32.70 12.07
CA ASP A 134 13.88 32.22 13.44
C ASP A 134 12.38 32.25 13.80
N ALA A 135 11.57 33.00 13.05
CA ALA A 135 10.13 33.15 13.33
C ALA A 135 9.25 32.13 12.57
N TYR A 136 9.67 31.70 11.39
CA TYR A 136 8.86 30.84 10.50
C TYR A 136 9.51 29.49 10.18
N CYS A 137 10.71 29.22 10.71
CA CYS A 137 11.39 27.96 10.49
C CYS A 137 11.90 27.34 11.79
N ASP A 138 11.84 26.02 11.84
CA ASP A 138 12.38 25.20 12.92
C ASP A 138 13.77 24.68 12.54
N ASN A 139 14.78 24.96 13.37
CA ASN A 139 16.13 24.48 13.14
C ASN A 139 16.27 23.00 13.52
N LEU A 140 16.17 22.11 12.52
CA LEU A 140 16.31 20.66 12.72
C LEU A 140 17.73 20.27 13.10
N SER A 141 18.76 20.93 12.56
CA SER A 141 20.16 20.64 12.94
C SER A 141 20.40 20.90 14.43
N LEU A 142 19.84 21.99 14.98
CA LEU A 142 19.93 22.28 16.41
C LEU A 142 19.16 21.27 17.26
N LYS A 143 17.97 20.85 16.83
CA LYS A 143 17.20 19.78 17.51
C LYS A 143 17.99 18.46 17.52
N ALA A 144 18.67 18.13 16.42
CA ALA A 144 19.53 16.95 16.32
C ALA A 144 20.73 17.03 17.28
N GLU A 145 21.42 18.17 17.34
CA GLU A 145 22.53 18.40 18.27
C GLU A 145 22.11 18.28 19.74
N GLN A 146 20.86 18.68 20.05
CA GLN A 146 20.28 18.57 21.39
C GLN A 146 19.74 17.16 21.71
N GLY A 147 19.77 16.21 20.76
CA GLY A 147 19.22 14.87 20.94
C GLY A 147 17.69 14.83 21.04
N LYS A 148 16.99 15.84 20.48
CA LYS A 148 15.52 15.96 20.48
C LYS A 148 14.85 15.38 19.23
N ILE A 149 15.64 14.81 18.31
CA ILE A 149 15.14 14.12 17.13
C ILE A 149 15.26 12.62 17.39
N ASP A 150 14.17 11.90 17.12
CA ASP A 150 14.13 10.45 17.29
C ASP A 150 15.17 9.76 16.43
N ARG A 151 15.66 8.61 16.91
CA ARG A 151 16.64 7.84 16.17
C ARG A 151 15.98 7.29 14.90
N ILE A 152 16.53 7.65 13.75
CA ILE A 152 16.02 7.15 12.49
C ILE A 152 16.61 5.79 12.19
N ILE A 153 15.73 4.86 11.85
CA ILE A 153 16.05 3.46 11.61
C ILE A 153 15.83 3.18 10.14
N GLY A 154 16.88 2.70 9.47
CA GLY A 154 16.87 2.49 8.03
C GLY A 154 16.95 3.79 7.23
N ARG A 155 16.50 3.75 5.97
CA ARG A 155 16.53 4.86 5.00
C ARG A 155 17.92 5.39 4.62
N ASP A 156 18.98 4.63 4.88
CA ASP A 156 20.36 5.06 4.59
C ASP A 156 20.62 5.31 3.10
N ARG A 157 19.94 4.56 2.23
CA ARG A 157 20.04 4.71 0.77
C ARG A 157 19.43 6.03 0.31
N GLU A 158 18.24 6.35 0.81
CA GLU A 158 17.52 7.59 0.52
C GLU A 158 18.27 8.80 1.09
N ILE A 159 18.70 8.75 2.36
CA ILE A 159 19.49 9.83 2.98
C ILE A 159 20.81 10.03 2.20
N GLY A 160 21.52 8.95 1.87
CA GLY A 160 22.74 9.01 1.07
C GLY A 160 22.51 9.61 -0.32
N ARG A 161 21.39 9.25 -0.97
CA ARG A 161 20.98 9.81 -2.26
C ARG A 161 20.68 11.31 -2.16
N VAL A 162 20.01 11.75 -1.10
CA VAL A 162 19.71 13.16 -0.87
C VAL A 162 21.00 13.96 -0.65
N ILE A 163 21.91 13.47 0.19
CA ILE A 163 23.23 14.09 0.42
C ILE A 163 24.03 14.16 -0.90
N GLN A 164 24.00 13.10 -1.70
CA GLN A 164 24.63 13.07 -3.02
C GLN A 164 24.09 14.18 -3.93
N ILE A 165 22.76 14.39 -3.94
CA ILE A 165 22.10 15.44 -4.73
C ILE A 165 22.47 16.82 -4.21
N LEU A 166 22.42 17.05 -2.90
CA LEU A 166 22.77 18.32 -2.27
C LEU A 166 24.23 18.73 -2.56
N ASN A 167 25.13 17.76 -2.74
CA ASN A 167 26.54 17.99 -3.08
C ASN A 167 26.79 18.22 -4.60
N ARG A 168 25.76 18.18 -5.46
CA ARG A 168 25.91 18.50 -6.89
C ARG A 168 26.09 19.98 -7.13
N ARG A 169 26.72 20.33 -8.26
CA ARG A 169 26.83 21.73 -8.72
C ARG A 169 25.54 22.25 -9.37
N THR A 170 24.81 21.38 -10.06
CA THR A 170 23.53 21.67 -10.72
C THR A 170 22.53 20.59 -10.38
N LYS A 171 21.23 20.92 -10.40
CA LYS A 171 20.14 20.04 -9.90
C LYS A 171 20.42 19.55 -8.47
N ASN A 172 20.73 20.50 -7.59
CA ASN A 172 21.12 20.26 -6.20
C ASN A 172 19.96 20.43 -5.20
N ASN A 173 18.72 20.48 -5.70
CA ASN A 173 17.51 20.48 -4.88
C ASN A 173 16.84 19.10 -4.97
N PRO A 174 16.96 18.24 -3.96
CA PRO A 174 16.23 16.98 -3.90
C PRO A 174 14.73 17.23 -3.71
N CYS A 175 13.90 16.44 -4.39
CA CYS A 175 12.46 16.39 -4.16
C CYS A 175 12.08 14.96 -3.75
N LEU A 176 11.70 14.79 -2.49
CA LEU A 176 11.23 13.55 -1.91
C LEU A 176 9.80 13.28 -2.38
N ILE A 177 9.62 12.20 -3.15
CA ILE A 177 8.33 11.82 -3.73
C ILE A 177 7.89 10.50 -3.10
N GLY A 178 6.75 10.51 -2.45
CA GLY A 178 6.16 9.31 -1.85
C GLY A 178 4.77 9.59 -1.33
N GLU A 179 4.03 8.54 -0.99
CA GLU A 179 2.70 8.69 -0.39
C GLU A 179 2.77 9.34 1.01
N PRO A 180 1.67 9.88 1.55
CA PRO A 180 1.63 10.35 2.94
C PRO A 180 1.95 9.20 3.92
N GLY A 181 2.62 9.50 5.03
CA GLY A 181 2.95 8.51 6.06
C GLY A 181 4.21 7.65 5.82
N VAL A 182 4.80 7.63 4.62
CA VAL A 182 6.00 6.79 4.35
C VAL A 182 7.30 7.25 5.04
N GLY A 183 7.26 8.37 5.77
CA GLY A 183 8.43 8.92 6.49
C GLY A 183 9.26 9.94 5.71
N LYS A 184 8.64 10.80 4.88
CA LYS A 184 9.34 11.88 4.16
C LYS A 184 10.06 12.85 5.11
N THR A 185 9.39 13.25 6.20
CA THR A 185 9.94 14.12 7.24
C THR A 185 11.05 13.41 8.03
N ALA A 186 10.91 12.11 8.30
CA ALA A 186 11.95 11.32 8.94
C ALA A 186 13.26 11.30 8.11
N VAL A 187 13.18 11.28 6.77
CA VAL A 187 14.39 11.42 5.92
C VAL A 187 15.06 12.78 6.13
N ALA A 188 14.28 13.86 6.26
CA ALA A 188 14.83 15.20 6.52
C ALA A 188 15.52 15.29 7.89
N GLU A 189 14.89 14.73 8.92
CA GLU A 189 15.45 14.60 10.26
C GLU A 189 16.74 13.77 10.26
N GLY A 190 16.84 12.75 9.41
CA GLY A 190 18.03 11.88 9.30
C GLY A 190 19.20 12.60 8.65
N ILE A 191 18.89 13.48 7.70
CA ILE A 191 19.87 14.41 7.14
C ILE A 191 20.33 15.39 8.21
N ALA A 192 19.43 15.92 9.05
CA ALA A 192 19.81 16.79 10.17
C ALA A 192 20.74 16.08 11.17
N GLN A 193 20.49 14.81 11.49
CA GLN A 193 21.36 14.00 12.34
C GLN A 193 22.74 13.80 11.74
N ARG A 194 22.83 13.48 10.43
CA ARG A 194 24.14 13.34 9.75
C ARG A 194 24.90 14.67 9.66
N LEU A 195 24.21 15.78 9.42
CA LEU A 195 24.79 17.13 9.47
C LEU A 195 25.37 17.42 10.86
N ALA A 196 24.61 17.18 11.92
CA ALA A 196 25.04 17.40 13.31
C ALA A 196 26.22 16.51 13.73
N CYS A 197 26.26 15.25 13.26
CA CYS A 197 27.38 14.34 13.54
C CYS A 197 28.63 14.61 12.68
N GLY A 198 28.54 15.49 11.68
CA GLY A 198 29.60 15.72 10.70
C GLY A 198 29.81 14.56 9.72
N ASP A 199 28.85 13.63 9.61
CA ASP A 199 28.87 12.51 8.66
C ASP A 199 28.36 12.93 7.27
N VAL A 200 28.97 13.99 6.74
CA VAL A 200 28.63 14.59 5.45
C VAL A 200 29.89 15.06 4.73
N PRO A 201 29.87 15.17 3.38
CA PRO A 201 30.98 15.75 2.64
C PRO A 201 31.31 17.18 3.10
N PHE A 202 32.58 17.59 2.99
CA PHE A 202 33.09 18.89 3.45
C PHE A 202 32.24 20.10 3.06
N ARG A 203 31.64 20.12 1.85
CA ARG A 203 30.78 21.24 1.40
C ARG A 203 29.46 21.38 2.17
N LEU A 204 29.01 20.31 2.81
CA LEU A 204 27.78 20.28 3.59
C LEU A 204 28.04 20.35 5.10
N ALA A 205 29.30 20.26 5.55
CA ALA A 205 29.64 20.23 6.97
C ALA A 205 29.20 21.49 7.72
N ASP A 206 29.28 22.66 7.10
CA ASP A 206 28.87 23.94 7.72
C ASP A 206 27.39 24.29 7.47
N LYS A 207 26.63 23.40 6.79
CA LYS A 207 25.24 23.66 6.42
C LYS A 207 24.29 23.30 7.57
N LYS A 208 23.26 24.12 7.77
CA LYS A 208 22.18 23.90 8.74
C LYS A 208 20.85 23.64 8.03
N LEU A 209 20.09 22.66 8.51
CA LEU A 209 18.78 22.28 7.97
C LEU A 209 17.66 22.95 8.76
N TYR A 210 16.77 23.65 8.07
CA TYR A 210 15.61 24.34 8.63
C TYR A 210 14.31 23.80 8.02
N LEU A 211 13.34 23.44 8.85
CA LEU A 211 11.98 23.05 8.46
C LEU A 211 11.11 24.30 8.34
N LEU A 212 10.47 24.51 7.20
CA LEU A 212 9.55 25.61 6.99
C LEU A 212 8.17 25.30 7.61
N ASP A 213 7.68 26.17 8.50
CA ASP A 213 6.30 26.11 8.98
C ASP A 213 5.40 27.01 8.11
N LEU A 214 4.66 26.38 7.21
CA LEU A 214 3.68 27.06 6.34
C LEU A 214 2.55 27.70 7.15
N THR A 215 2.13 27.08 8.26
CA THR A 215 1.02 27.56 9.08
C THR A 215 1.39 28.86 9.78
N ALA A 216 2.60 28.94 10.35
CA ALA A 216 3.13 30.17 10.95
C ALA A 216 3.30 31.30 9.91
N LEU A 217 3.68 30.95 8.68
CA LEU A 217 3.83 31.90 7.58
C LEU A 217 2.51 32.57 7.19
N ILE A 218 1.42 31.78 7.18
CA ILE A 218 0.06 32.24 6.86
C ILE A 218 -0.59 32.93 8.07
N ALA A 219 -0.31 32.45 9.28
CA ALA A 219 -0.92 32.95 10.51
C ALA A 219 -0.76 34.47 10.68
N GLY A 220 -1.88 35.17 10.86
CA GLY A 220 -1.90 36.62 11.01
C GLY A 220 -1.63 37.40 9.72
N THR A 221 -1.67 36.77 8.55
CA THR A 221 -1.76 37.49 7.27
C THR A 221 -3.23 37.69 6.91
N GLN A 222 -3.65 38.95 6.73
CA GLN A 222 -5.01 39.28 6.28
C GLN A 222 -5.07 39.49 4.76
N PHE A 223 -3.94 39.88 4.17
CA PHE A 223 -3.82 40.21 2.76
C PHE A 223 -2.70 39.40 2.12
N ARG A 224 -2.91 38.95 0.88
CA ARG A 224 -1.92 38.21 0.08
C ARG A 224 -0.54 38.89 0.03
N GLY A 225 -0.50 40.22 -0.07
CA GLY A 225 0.75 40.97 -0.11
C GLY A 225 1.60 40.85 1.17
N GLN A 226 0.97 40.63 2.33
CA GLN A 226 1.70 40.41 3.59
C GLN A 226 2.39 39.05 3.60
N PHE A 227 1.70 38.01 3.11
CA PHE A 227 2.27 36.69 2.92
C PHE A 227 3.46 36.72 1.96
N GLU A 228 3.30 37.35 0.79
CA GLU A 228 4.37 37.53 -0.18
C GLU A 228 5.58 38.29 0.41
N SER A 229 5.34 39.35 1.19
CA SER A 229 6.40 40.08 1.89
C SER A 229 7.14 39.22 2.92
N ARG A 230 6.45 38.30 3.61
CA ARG A 230 7.08 37.37 4.58
C ARG A 230 7.94 36.34 3.86
N VAL A 231 7.45 35.76 2.77
CA VAL A 231 8.23 34.82 1.94
C VAL A 231 9.46 35.51 1.36
N LYS A 232 9.32 36.76 0.89
CA LYS A 232 10.45 37.53 0.38
C LYS A 232 11.50 37.80 1.46
N GLY A 233 11.08 38.21 2.66
CA GLY A 233 11.97 38.41 3.80
C GLY A 233 12.69 37.12 4.22
N LEU A 234 11.99 35.98 4.21
CA LEU A 234 12.61 34.68 4.48
C LEU A 234 13.69 34.32 3.44
N VAL A 235 13.42 34.55 2.15
CA VAL A 235 14.41 34.30 1.08
C VAL A 235 15.63 35.21 1.22
N GLU A 236 15.46 36.46 1.67
CA GLU A 236 16.55 37.38 1.95
C GLU A 236 17.41 36.91 3.14
N ASP A 237 16.79 36.49 4.25
CA ASP A 237 17.49 35.93 5.42
C ASP A 237 18.32 34.68 5.04
N ILE A 238 17.75 33.77 4.25
CA ILE A 238 18.43 32.55 3.78
C ILE A 238 19.66 32.89 2.93
N LYS A 239 19.54 33.91 2.06
CA LYS A 239 20.66 34.38 1.22
C LYS A 239 21.76 34.99 2.05
N GLU A 240 21.41 35.78 3.07
CA GLU A 240 22.38 36.40 3.97
C GLU A 240 23.12 35.36 4.81
N ALA A 241 22.42 34.30 5.26
CA ALA A 241 23.03 33.20 5.99
C ALA A 241 23.98 32.38 5.11
N GLY A 242 23.60 32.06 3.87
CA GLY A 242 24.43 31.36 2.89
C GLY A 242 24.74 29.88 3.21
N ASN A 243 24.53 29.44 4.46
CA ASN A 243 24.74 28.09 4.92
C ASN A 243 23.44 27.34 5.29
N VAL A 244 22.28 27.83 4.85
CA VAL A 244 20.98 27.23 5.13
C VAL A 244 20.54 26.28 4.02
N ILE A 245 19.99 25.14 4.41
CA ILE A 245 19.19 24.25 3.56
C ILE A 245 17.76 24.32 4.10
N LEU A 246 16.80 24.63 3.23
CA LEU A 246 15.39 24.74 3.61
C LEU A 246 14.65 23.44 3.25
N PHE A 247 14.07 22.78 4.23
CA PHE A 247 13.13 21.69 4.02
C PHE A 247 11.70 22.26 3.95
N ILE A 248 11.00 21.95 2.87
CA ILE A 248 9.63 22.38 2.63
C ILE A 248 8.79 21.11 2.48
N ASP A 249 7.96 20.85 3.50
CA ASP A 249 6.92 19.84 3.35
C ASP A 249 5.81 20.37 2.43
N GLU A 250 5.18 19.47 1.69
CA GLU A 250 4.16 19.80 0.69
C GLU A 250 4.57 20.95 -0.24
N VAL A 251 5.76 20.84 -0.86
CA VAL A 251 6.36 21.91 -1.67
C VAL A 251 5.46 22.39 -2.82
N HIS A 252 4.50 21.58 -3.26
CA HIS A 252 3.50 21.95 -4.26
C HIS A 252 2.59 23.10 -3.79
N ASN A 253 2.33 23.27 -2.49
CA ASN A 253 1.50 24.36 -1.97
C ASN A 253 2.13 25.74 -2.23
N LEU A 254 3.46 25.83 -2.23
CA LEU A 254 4.17 27.07 -2.51
C LEU A 254 4.42 27.31 -4.00
N VAL A 255 4.31 26.28 -4.82
CA VAL A 255 4.85 26.26 -6.18
C VAL A 255 3.78 26.01 -7.25
N GLY A 256 2.58 25.57 -6.85
CA GLY A 256 1.48 25.16 -7.72
C GLY A 256 1.13 26.19 -8.79
N ALA A 257 0.92 25.72 -10.02
CA ALA A 257 0.61 26.58 -11.15
C ALA A 257 -0.89 26.91 -11.16
N GLY A 258 -1.27 28.07 -10.64
CA GLY A 258 -2.34 28.88 -11.21
C GLY A 258 -3.80 28.38 -11.18
N ASP A 259 -4.15 27.25 -10.58
CA ASP A 259 -5.56 26.81 -10.54
C ASP A 259 -6.26 27.12 -9.20
N SER A 260 -7.37 27.86 -9.31
CA SER A 260 -8.39 28.20 -8.29
C SER A 260 -8.17 29.46 -7.44
N GLU A 261 -9.22 30.30 -7.37
CA GLU A 261 -9.37 31.62 -6.72
C GLU A 261 -9.14 31.69 -5.19
N GLY A 262 -8.30 30.82 -4.61
CA GLY A 262 -8.09 30.75 -3.16
C GLY A 262 -6.74 30.23 -2.66
N SER A 263 -5.84 29.76 -3.54
CA SER A 263 -4.53 29.25 -3.10
C SER A 263 -3.50 30.38 -2.94
N MET A 264 -2.92 30.49 -1.74
CA MET A 264 -1.87 31.48 -1.41
C MET A 264 -0.55 31.11 -2.10
N ASN A 265 -0.32 31.66 -3.28
CA ASN A 265 0.70 31.15 -4.19
C ASN A 265 2.03 31.95 -4.11
N ALA A 266 3.11 31.32 -3.63
CA ALA A 266 4.44 31.92 -3.47
C ALA A 266 5.38 31.68 -4.67
N ALA A 267 4.89 31.01 -5.71
CA ALA A 267 5.66 30.53 -6.85
C ALA A 267 6.49 31.65 -7.52
N ASN A 268 5.93 32.85 -7.64
CA ASN A 268 6.58 33.99 -8.29
C ASN A 268 7.83 34.50 -7.55
N ILE A 269 7.94 34.24 -6.24
CA ILE A 269 9.06 34.67 -5.40
C ILE A 269 10.12 33.57 -5.32
N LEU A 270 9.69 32.31 -5.20
CA LEU A 270 10.59 31.17 -5.05
C LEU A 270 11.21 30.71 -6.37
N LYS A 271 10.47 30.74 -7.48
CA LYS A 271 10.97 30.31 -8.81
C LYS A 271 12.25 31.05 -9.22
N PRO A 272 12.34 32.40 -9.11
CA PRO A 272 13.57 33.10 -9.44
C PRO A 272 14.76 32.73 -8.52
N ALA A 273 14.52 32.57 -7.21
CA ALA A 273 15.56 32.22 -6.25
C ALA A 273 16.10 30.79 -6.47
N LEU A 274 15.20 29.84 -6.73
CA LEU A 274 15.54 28.45 -7.10
C LEU A 274 16.25 28.37 -8.45
N SER A 275 15.76 29.12 -9.45
CA SER A 275 16.35 29.13 -10.79
C SER A 275 17.77 29.71 -10.78
N ARG A 276 18.02 30.77 -10.01
CA ARG A 276 19.38 31.32 -9.85
C ARG A 276 20.29 30.50 -8.94
N GLY A 277 19.76 29.48 -8.25
CA GLY A 277 20.53 28.66 -7.31
C GLY A 277 20.94 29.42 -6.05
N GLU A 278 20.20 30.49 -5.71
CA GLU A 278 20.48 31.34 -4.54
C GLU A 278 20.04 30.67 -3.23
N ILE A 279 19.10 29.73 -3.32
CA ILE A 279 18.60 28.94 -2.19
C ILE A 279 18.72 27.45 -2.52
N GLN A 280 19.00 26.66 -1.48
CA GLN A 280 19.03 25.21 -1.57
C GLN A 280 17.86 24.64 -0.77
N VAL A 281 17.08 23.77 -1.42
CA VAL A 281 15.80 23.29 -0.89
C VAL A 281 15.71 21.78 -0.99
N ILE A 282 15.17 21.16 0.07
CA ILE A 282 14.66 19.79 0.06
C ILE A 282 13.13 19.90 0.04
N GLY A 283 12.49 19.51 -1.06
CA GLY A 283 11.02 19.49 -1.14
C GLY A 283 10.47 18.11 -0.82
N ALA A 284 9.31 18.02 -0.19
CA ALA A 284 8.53 16.79 -0.06
C ALA A 284 7.15 16.96 -0.72
N THR A 285 6.67 15.94 -1.43
CA THR A 285 5.35 15.96 -2.10
C THR A 285 4.87 14.55 -2.44
N THR A 286 3.61 14.39 -2.82
CA THR A 286 3.09 13.13 -3.38
C THR A 286 3.42 12.98 -4.87
N PHE A 287 3.32 11.75 -5.41
CA PHE A 287 3.52 11.48 -6.84
C PHE A 287 2.58 12.29 -7.73
N ASN A 288 1.31 12.40 -7.34
CA ASN A 288 0.29 13.10 -8.12
C ASN A 288 0.58 14.59 -8.21
N GLU A 289 0.97 15.21 -7.10
CA GLU A 289 1.30 16.64 -7.06
C GLU A 289 2.61 16.96 -7.78
N TYR A 290 3.62 16.09 -7.66
CA TYR A 290 4.88 16.26 -8.38
C TYR A 290 4.64 16.35 -9.89
N ARG A 291 3.87 15.38 -10.44
CA ARG A 291 3.51 15.34 -11.87
C ARG A 291 2.70 16.57 -12.29
N LYS A 292 1.73 16.99 -11.48
CA LYS A 292 0.85 18.12 -11.82
C LYS A 292 1.56 19.47 -11.75
N ASN A 293 2.38 19.70 -10.72
CA ASN A 293 2.87 21.03 -10.36
C ASN A 293 4.36 21.26 -10.63
N ILE A 294 5.20 20.23 -10.58
CA ILE A 294 6.67 20.37 -10.63
C ILE A 294 7.22 19.88 -11.97
N GLU A 295 6.80 18.69 -12.43
CA GLU A 295 7.30 18.07 -13.66
C GLU A 295 6.89 18.84 -14.92
N LYS A 296 5.70 19.43 -14.93
CA LYS A 296 5.23 20.26 -16.05
C LYS A 296 5.93 21.62 -16.16
N ASP A 297 6.60 22.09 -15.10
CA ASP A 297 7.25 23.39 -15.09
C ASP A 297 8.74 23.27 -15.40
N ALA A 298 9.12 23.72 -16.61
CA ALA A 298 10.49 23.65 -17.12
C ALA A 298 11.52 24.45 -16.29
N ALA A 299 11.11 25.41 -15.44
CA ALA A 299 12.02 26.13 -14.55
C ALA A 299 12.40 25.28 -13.33
N LEU A 300 11.43 24.54 -12.79
CA LEU A 300 11.58 23.73 -11.58
C LEU A 300 12.18 22.35 -11.87
N GLU A 301 11.78 21.72 -12.96
CA GLU A 301 12.30 20.43 -13.42
C GLU A 301 13.83 20.47 -13.63
N ARG A 302 14.37 21.63 -14.02
CA ARG A 302 15.81 21.85 -14.17
C ARG A 302 16.55 22.10 -12.86
N ARG A 303 15.86 22.18 -11.72
CA ARG A 303 16.44 22.47 -10.40
C ARG A 303 16.17 21.36 -9.40
N PHE A 304 15.03 20.70 -9.49
CA PHE A 304 14.69 19.56 -8.67
C PHE A 304 15.21 18.25 -9.27
N GLN A 305 15.63 17.35 -8.38
CA GLN A 305 15.94 15.97 -8.70
C GLN A 305 15.00 15.08 -7.88
N PRO A 306 14.16 14.26 -8.53
CA PRO A 306 13.26 13.35 -7.82
C PRO A 306 14.05 12.28 -7.06
N VAL A 307 13.61 12.00 -5.84
CA VAL A 307 14.03 10.89 -4.98
C VAL A 307 12.76 10.18 -4.53
N THR A 308 12.54 8.97 -5.05
CA THR A 308 11.38 8.17 -4.66
C THR A 308 11.60 7.58 -3.28
N ILE A 309 10.62 7.76 -2.40
CA ILE A 309 10.52 7.12 -1.10
C ILE A 309 9.40 6.11 -1.19
N GLU A 310 9.80 4.84 -1.22
CA GLU A 310 8.86 3.72 -1.25
C GLU A 310 8.35 3.42 0.17
N GLU A 311 7.17 2.84 0.25
CA GLU A 311 6.65 2.28 1.49
C GLU A 311 7.62 1.19 1.99
N PRO A 312 8.04 1.21 3.27
CA PRO A 312 8.94 0.20 3.79
C PRO A 312 8.24 -1.17 3.81
N SER A 313 9.04 -2.22 3.65
CA SER A 313 8.54 -3.59 3.80
C SER A 313 8.06 -3.85 5.23
N ILE A 314 7.30 -4.95 5.42
CA ILE A 314 6.87 -5.37 6.76
C ILE A 314 8.08 -5.57 7.67
N GLU A 315 9.16 -6.19 7.18
CA GLU A 315 10.36 -6.46 7.99
C GLU A 315 11.09 -5.18 8.38
N GLU A 316 11.27 -4.24 7.44
CA GLU A 316 11.85 -2.92 7.74
C GLU A 316 10.97 -2.12 8.71
N SER A 317 9.65 -2.16 8.54
CA SER A 317 8.69 -1.51 9.45
C SER A 317 8.77 -2.08 10.86
N VAL A 318 8.95 -3.39 11.01
CA VAL A 318 9.13 -4.03 12.32
C VAL A 318 10.39 -3.49 13.02
N GLU A 319 11.49 -3.33 12.29
CA GLU A 319 12.71 -2.76 12.86
C GLU A 319 12.55 -1.27 13.22
N ILE A 320 11.80 -0.51 12.42
CA ILE A 320 11.41 0.88 12.76
C ILE A 320 10.63 0.89 14.09
N ILE A 321 9.56 0.10 14.21
CA ILE A 321 8.74 0.04 15.42
C ILE A 321 9.57 -0.38 16.63
N LYS A 322 10.45 -1.38 16.50
CA LYS A 322 11.32 -1.82 17.60
C LYS A 322 12.28 -0.74 18.09
N GLY A 323 12.78 0.11 17.21
CA GLY A 323 13.72 1.16 17.63
C GLY A 323 13.05 2.42 18.16
N ILE A 324 11.76 2.67 17.87
CA ILE A 324 11.00 3.79 18.45
C ILE A 324 10.19 3.39 19.70
N LYS A 325 9.90 2.09 19.91
CA LYS A 325 8.99 1.65 20.99
C LYS A 325 9.41 2.17 22.37
N SER A 326 10.72 2.31 22.64
CA SER A 326 11.22 2.78 23.93
C SER A 326 10.76 4.20 24.28
N TYR A 327 10.51 5.04 23.26
CA TYR A 327 9.96 6.38 23.45
C TYR A 327 8.52 6.29 23.98
N TYR A 328 7.68 5.46 23.35
CA TYR A 328 6.30 5.23 23.77
C TYR A 328 6.20 4.50 25.11
N GLU A 329 7.09 3.55 25.39
CA GLU A 329 7.19 2.88 26.69
C GLU A 329 7.47 3.88 27.81
N GLN A 330 8.38 4.83 27.60
CA GLN A 330 8.71 5.87 28.58
C GLN A 330 7.58 6.89 28.74
N HIS A 331 6.98 7.32 27.63
CA HIS A 331 5.89 8.29 27.62
C HIS A 331 4.64 7.76 28.34
N HIS A 332 4.24 6.54 28.03
CA HIS A 332 3.03 5.92 28.56
C HIS A 332 3.24 5.07 29.81
N ARG A 333 4.50 4.81 30.20
CA ARG A 333 4.87 3.93 31.33
C ARG A 333 4.32 2.51 31.18
N VAL A 334 4.44 1.97 29.97
CA VAL A 334 4.00 0.60 29.60
C VAL A 334 5.17 -0.18 29.02
N VAL A 335 5.00 -1.49 28.86
CA VAL A 335 6.01 -2.37 28.27
C VAL A 335 5.49 -2.98 26.97
N VAL A 336 6.28 -2.85 25.91
CA VAL A 336 5.97 -3.36 24.56
C VAL A 336 6.94 -4.49 24.21
N SER A 337 6.41 -5.72 24.12
CA SER A 337 7.20 -6.87 23.69
C SER A 337 7.57 -6.78 22.21
N ASP A 338 8.69 -7.40 21.82
CA ASP A 338 9.12 -7.44 20.41
C ASP A 338 8.12 -8.20 19.52
N GLU A 339 7.45 -9.20 20.09
CA GLU A 339 6.37 -9.91 19.41
C GLU A 339 5.19 -8.99 19.14
N LEU A 340 4.81 -8.15 20.12
CA LEU A 340 3.75 -7.17 19.93
C LEU A 340 4.11 -6.14 18.87
N ALA A 341 5.34 -5.61 18.87
CA ALA A 341 5.82 -4.71 17.81
C ALA A 341 5.67 -5.34 16.41
N ARG A 342 5.98 -6.64 16.28
CA ARG A 342 5.76 -7.40 15.05
C ARG A 342 4.28 -7.53 14.71
N MET A 343 3.44 -7.87 15.68
CA MET A 343 2.00 -7.98 15.51
C MET A 343 1.38 -6.66 15.08
N THR A 344 1.78 -5.53 15.66
CA THR A 344 1.28 -4.19 15.29
C THR A 344 1.46 -3.92 13.80
N VAL A 345 2.65 -4.18 13.26
CA VAL A 345 2.92 -3.98 11.82
C VAL A 345 2.05 -4.91 10.98
N VAL A 346 2.01 -6.20 11.31
CA VAL A 346 1.24 -7.19 10.55
C VAL A 346 -0.27 -6.90 10.58
N LEU A 347 -0.81 -6.53 11.74
CA LEU A 347 -2.23 -6.20 11.89
C LEU A 347 -2.57 -4.88 11.22
N SER A 348 -1.72 -3.86 11.32
CA SER A 348 -1.92 -2.58 10.63
C SER A 348 -1.94 -2.77 9.11
N GLU A 349 -1.03 -3.57 8.56
CA GLU A 349 -0.99 -3.88 7.13
C GLU A 349 -2.23 -4.67 6.67
N ARG A 350 -2.76 -5.53 7.55
CA ARG A 350 -3.92 -6.36 7.24
C ARG A 350 -5.25 -5.62 7.30
N TYR A 351 -5.44 -4.79 8.32
CA TYR A 351 -6.75 -4.21 8.65
C TYR A 351 -6.86 -2.72 8.32
N ILE A 352 -5.74 -1.99 8.23
CA ILE A 352 -5.71 -0.53 7.97
C ILE A 352 -5.09 -0.32 6.57
N THR A 353 -5.96 -0.26 5.57
CA THR A 353 -5.57 -0.28 4.13
C THR A 353 -5.59 1.09 3.46
N ASP A 354 -6.16 2.10 4.11
CA ASP A 354 -6.25 3.48 3.63
C ASP A 354 -5.02 4.34 3.98
N ARG A 355 -4.11 3.78 4.78
CA ARG A 355 -2.85 4.39 5.22
C ARG A 355 -1.65 3.51 4.86
N PHE A 356 -0.47 4.11 4.87
CA PHE A 356 0.79 3.48 4.49
C PHE A 356 1.68 3.21 5.70
N LEU A 357 2.53 2.20 5.62
CA LEU A 357 3.63 1.97 6.56
C LEU A 357 4.70 3.07 6.42
N PRO A 358 5.43 3.41 7.50
CA PRO A 358 5.28 2.88 8.86
C PRO A 358 4.22 3.60 9.71
N ASP A 359 3.71 4.74 9.27
CA ASP A 359 2.82 5.65 10.02
C ASP A 359 1.63 4.95 10.69
N LYS A 360 0.87 4.15 9.93
CA LYS A 360 -0.28 3.40 10.49
C LYS A 360 0.09 2.44 11.62
N ALA A 361 1.31 1.90 11.61
CA ALA A 361 1.78 1.00 12.66
C ALA A 361 2.25 1.77 13.89
N ILE A 362 2.80 2.98 13.70
CA ILE A 362 3.20 3.87 14.79
C ILE A 362 1.96 4.34 15.55
N ASP A 363 0.97 4.88 14.83
CA ASP A 363 -0.29 5.35 15.43
C ASP A 363 -1.02 4.21 16.16
N LEU A 364 -1.05 3.01 15.55
CA LEU A 364 -1.68 1.85 16.17
C LEU A 364 -0.94 1.43 17.46
N LEU A 365 0.39 1.51 17.49
CA LEU A 365 1.16 1.22 18.71
C LEU A 365 0.86 2.25 19.80
N ASP A 366 0.86 3.54 19.45
CA ASP A 366 0.66 4.63 20.37
C ASP A 366 -0.72 4.56 21.04
N GLU A 367 -1.77 4.37 20.24
CA GLU A 367 -3.13 4.24 20.76
C GLU A 367 -3.32 2.95 21.56
N ALA A 368 -2.63 1.85 21.20
CA ALA A 368 -2.64 0.64 22.01
C ALA A 368 -1.92 0.82 23.36
N CYS A 369 -0.85 1.62 23.41
CA CYS A 369 -0.20 2.01 24.67
C CYS A 369 -1.18 2.82 25.54
N SER A 370 -1.87 3.78 24.94
CA SER A 370 -2.91 4.58 25.61
C SER A 370 -4.08 3.70 26.13
N ALA A 371 -4.54 2.73 25.34
CA ALA A 371 -5.56 1.77 25.77
C ALA A 371 -5.10 0.92 26.97
N ALA A 372 -3.83 0.47 26.97
CA ALA A 372 -3.26 -0.28 28.08
C ALA A 372 -3.16 0.56 29.36
N VAL A 373 -2.87 1.86 29.24
CA VAL A 373 -2.89 2.85 30.33
C VAL A 373 -4.30 3.01 30.90
N LEU A 374 -5.31 3.22 30.05
CA LEU A 374 -6.70 3.41 30.48
C LEU A 374 -7.27 2.17 31.19
N ARG A 375 -6.80 0.98 30.83
CA ARG A 375 -7.15 -0.27 31.51
C ARG A 375 -6.50 -0.38 32.90
N ASN A 376 -5.37 0.28 33.14
CA ASN A 376 -4.61 0.15 34.38
C ASN A 376 -5.12 1.12 35.47
N ALA A 377 -6.06 0.66 36.30
CA ALA A 377 -6.58 1.44 37.41
C ALA A 377 -5.49 1.79 38.47
N ASP A 378 -4.49 0.93 38.65
CA ASP A 378 -3.42 1.10 39.64
C ASP A 378 -2.49 2.27 39.28
N LEU A 379 -2.38 2.62 37.99
CA LEU A 379 -1.59 3.78 37.55
C LEU A 379 -2.19 5.09 38.05
N ALA A 380 -3.52 5.22 38.06
CA ALA A 380 -4.19 6.41 38.59
C ALA A 380 -4.00 6.55 40.11
N GLU A 381 -3.93 5.43 40.84
CA GLU A 381 -3.58 5.43 42.25
C GLU A 381 -2.11 5.83 42.47
N TYR A 382 -1.21 5.27 41.66
CA TYR A 382 0.22 5.60 41.70
C TYR A 382 0.48 7.09 41.44
N ASP A 383 -0.16 7.69 40.44
CA ASP A 383 0.01 9.11 40.11
C ASP A 383 -0.52 10.03 41.24
N ARG A 384 -1.60 9.62 41.93
CA ARG A 384 -2.08 10.34 43.12
C ARG A 384 -1.08 10.27 44.27
N LEU A 385 -0.53 9.09 44.54
CA LEU A 385 0.49 8.91 45.58
C LEU A 385 1.77 9.68 45.27
N MET A 386 2.22 9.70 44.01
CA MET A 386 3.38 10.48 43.57
C MET A 386 3.17 11.99 43.75
N LYS A 387 1.96 12.49 43.46
CA LYS A 387 1.64 13.89 43.71
C LYS A 387 1.66 14.22 45.21
N GLN A 388 1.07 13.36 46.03
CA GLN A 388 1.10 13.51 47.49
C GLN A 388 2.54 13.46 48.03
N ASP A 389 3.38 12.58 47.51
CA ASP A 389 4.80 12.53 47.89
C ASP A 389 5.52 13.84 47.55
N GLY A 390 5.26 14.41 46.37
CA GLY A 390 5.78 15.71 45.95
C GLY A 390 5.34 16.83 46.89
N ASP A 391 4.03 16.92 47.18
CA ASP A 391 3.46 17.94 48.07
C ASP A 391 4.04 17.84 49.50
N VAL A 392 4.19 16.61 50.03
CA VAL A 392 4.81 16.37 51.36
C VAL A 392 6.30 16.70 51.35
N THR A 393 7.01 16.43 50.26
CA THR A 393 8.43 16.74 50.12
C THR A 393 8.66 18.25 50.06
N GLU A 394 7.84 18.98 49.31
CA GLU A 394 7.89 20.45 49.26
C GLU A 394 7.60 21.06 50.63
N GLN A 395 6.57 20.57 51.34
CA GLN A 395 6.26 21.02 52.72
C GLN A 395 7.40 20.71 53.70
N LEU A 396 8.06 19.56 53.56
CA LEU A 396 9.23 19.21 54.38
C LEU A 396 10.40 20.16 54.10
N GLU A 397 10.70 20.45 52.84
CA GLU A 397 11.76 21.39 52.46
C GLU A 397 11.47 22.81 52.97
N GLU A 398 10.22 23.28 52.90
CA GLU A 398 9.81 24.58 53.44
C GLU A 398 9.97 24.65 54.97
N LEU A 399 9.55 23.61 55.70
CA LEU A 399 9.64 23.55 57.16
C LEU A 399 11.09 23.39 57.64
N GLU A 400 11.92 22.65 56.92
CA GLU A 400 13.36 22.49 57.22
C GLU A 400 14.17 23.76 56.87
N ALA A 401 13.72 24.57 55.91
CA ALA A 401 14.34 25.84 55.53
C ALA A 401 13.97 27.02 56.46
N SER A 402 12.93 26.88 57.29
CA SER A 402 12.53 27.92 58.26
C SER A 402 13.60 28.10 59.35
N THR A 403 14.17 29.30 59.45
CA THR A 403 15.23 29.66 60.42
C THR A 403 14.74 29.99 61.83
N ASP A 404 13.44 30.26 62.02
CA ASP A 404 12.84 30.53 63.34
C ASP A 404 12.21 29.23 63.88
N GLU A 405 12.51 28.89 65.14
CA GLU A 405 12.12 27.69 65.91
C GLU A 405 11.49 26.53 65.08
N PRO A 406 12.29 25.53 64.63
CA PRO A 406 11.78 24.45 63.80
C PRO A 406 10.68 23.65 64.53
N ASP A 407 9.53 23.50 63.88
CA ASP A 407 8.43 22.66 64.35
C ASP A 407 8.78 21.19 64.15
N TYR A 408 9.51 20.64 65.11
CA TYR A 408 9.93 19.23 65.12
C TYR A 408 8.75 18.26 65.11
N GLU A 409 7.58 18.65 65.61
CA GLU A 409 6.39 17.80 65.63
C GLU A 409 5.78 17.69 64.23
N ALA A 410 5.64 18.82 63.52
CA ALA A 410 5.18 18.85 62.13
C ALA A 410 6.14 18.10 61.19
N ILE A 411 7.45 18.28 61.36
CA ILE A 411 8.47 17.56 60.57
C ILE A 411 8.38 16.04 60.82
N ALA A 412 8.25 15.62 62.09
CA ALA A 412 8.10 14.19 62.42
C ALA A 412 6.83 13.58 61.83
N ARG A 413 5.71 14.32 61.84
CA ARG A 413 4.44 13.90 61.23
C ARG A 413 4.58 13.72 59.72
N LEU A 414 5.13 14.71 59.02
CA LEU A 414 5.29 14.66 57.57
C LEU A 414 6.29 13.59 57.13
N ARG A 415 7.37 13.36 57.89
CA ARG A 415 8.27 12.21 57.65
C ARG A 415 7.56 10.87 57.85
N GLY A 416 6.70 10.76 58.86
CA GLY A 416 5.87 9.58 59.07
C GLY A 416 4.90 9.34 57.91
N GLU A 417 4.25 10.40 57.42
CA GLU A 417 3.38 10.36 56.24
C GLU A 417 4.14 9.95 54.98
N LYS A 418 5.34 10.52 54.76
CA LYS A 418 6.23 10.15 53.65
C LYS A 418 6.61 8.67 53.68
N ILE A 419 6.92 8.10 54.85
CA ILE A 419 7.22 6.66 54.97
C ILE A 419 6.04 5.80 54.53
N VAL A 420 4.81 6.18 54.93
CA VAL A 420 3.60 5.45 54.53
C VAL A 420 3.35 5.58 53.02
N ILE A 421 3.54 6.77 52.45
CA ILE A 421 3.42 6.99 51.01
C ILE A 421 4.48 6.19 50.23
N ASP A 422 5.73 6.20 50.69
CA ASP A 422 6.84 5.44 50.10
C ASP A 422 6.59 3.92 50.12
N GLU A 423 6.03 3.38 51.21
CA GLU A 423 5.64 1.97 51.30
C GLU A 423 4.54 1.63 50.29
N LYS A 424 3.49 2.47 50.19
CA LYS A 424 2.42 2.29 49.20
C LYS A 424 2.92 2.42 47.76
N LEU A 425 3.81 3.37 47.48
CA LEU A 425 4.43 3.53 46.16
C LEU A 425 5.25 2.29 45.78
N LYS A 426 5.96 1.66 46.72
CA LYS A 426 6.68 0.40 46.48
C LYS A 426 5.74 -0.77 46.22
N GLU A 427 4.57 -0.79 46.85
CA GLU A 427 3.56 -1.84 46.64
C GLU A 427 2.85 -1.71 45.29
N VAL A 428 2.41 -0.49 44.95
CA VAL A 428 1.62 -0.20 43.74
C VAL A 428 2.51 -0.06 42.49
N GLY A 429 3.73 0.44 42.64
CA GLY A 429 4.66 0.75 41.55
C GLY A 429 4.84 -0.37 40.51
N PRO A 430 5.11 -1.62 40.91
CA PRO A 430 5.26 -2.73 39.96
C PRO A 430 4.01 -3.03 39.12
N ARG A 431 2.81 -2.80 39.66
CA ARG A 431 1.54 -3.01 38.95
C ARG A 431 1.16 -1.80 38.08
N ALA A 432 1.54 -0.60 38.51
CA ALA A 432 1.28 0.64 37.81
C ALA A 432 2.21 0.87 36.59
N LEU A 433 3.53 0.67 36.75
CA LEU A 433 4.55 1.19 35.82
C LEU A 433 5.07 0.19 34.78
N ALA A 434 4.63 -1.07 34.85
CA ALA A 434 5.14 -2.16 34.01
C ALA A 434 4.02 -2.95 33.31
N GLN A 435 2.87 -2.31 33.09
CA GLN A 435 1.75 -2.98 32.46
C GLN A 435 2.10 -3.34 31.01
N PRO A 436 2.03 -4.62 30.62
CA PRO A 436 2.33 -5.01 29.25
C PRO A 436 1.19 -4.56 28.33
N VAL A 437 1.55 -4.03 27.17
CA VAL A 437 0.60 -3.85 26.07
C VAL A 437 0.33 -5.23 25.47
N THR A 438 -0.95 -5.52 25.23
CA THR A 438 -1.43 -6.85 24.82
C THR A 438 -2.02 -6.81 23.42
N GLY A 439 -2.16 -7.98 22.79
CA GLY A 439 -2.87 -8.10 21.51
C GLY A 439 -4.34 -7.68 21.59
N ASP A 440 -4.94 -7.75 22.78
CA ASP A 440 -6.31 -7.25 23.01
C ASP A 440 -6.39 -5.72 22.86
N ASP A 441 -5.36 -5.00 23.31
CA ASP A 441 -5.30 -3.54 23.18
C ASP A 441 -5.23 -3.15 21.69
N LEU A 442 -4.39 -3.83 20.91
CA LEU A 442 -4.33 -3.66 19.45
C LEU A 442 -5.66 -3.96 18.77
N ALA A 443 -6.32 -5.07 19.14
CA ALA A 443 -7.58 -5.48 18.54
C ALA A 443 -8.71 -4.48 18.83
N ASN A 444 -8.76 -3.92 20.04
CA ASN A 444 -9.75 -2.91 20.40
C ASN A 444 -9.56 -1.59 19.63
N VAL A 445 -8.29 -1.17 19.42
CA VAL A 445 -7.99 0.03 18.62
C VAL A 445 -8.38 -0.19 17.16
N ILE A 446 -8.03 -1.35 16.59
CA ILE A 446 -8.43 -1.66 15.20
C ILE A 446 -9.96 -1.73 15.08
N GLU A 447 -10.67 -2.28 16.08
CA GLU A 447 -12.13 -2.25 16.11
C GLU A 447 -12.67 -0.82 16.07
N LEU A 448 -12.10 0.09 16.85
CA LEU A 448 -12.48 1.51 16.86
C LEU A 448 -12.28 2.17 15.49
N TRP A 449 -11.15 1.90 14.83
CA TRP A 449 -10.80 2.53 13.55
C TRP A 449 -11.57 1.95 12.36
N THR A 450 -11.79 0.63 12.36
CA THR A 450 -12.28 -0.11 11.19
C THR A 450 -13.72 -0.60 11.34
N GLY A 451 -14.26 -0.60 12.56
CA GLY A 451 -15.54 -1.23 12.90
C GLY A 451 -15.49 -2.77 12.91
N ILE A 452 -14.32 -3.39 12.73
CA ILE A 452 -14.16 -4.83 12.74
C ILE A 452 -14.12 -5.33 14.20
N PRO A 453 -15.03 -6.22 14.63
CA PRO A 453 -15.06 -6.68 16.03
C PRO A 453 -13.72 -7.25 16.51
N ALA A 454 -13.23 -6.81 17.68
CA ALA A 454 -11.96 -7.26 18.25
C ALA A 454 -11.90 -8.80 18.41
N ALA A 455 -13.04 -9.44 18.70
CA ALA A 455 -13.13 -10.89 18.77
C ALA A 455 -12.68 -11.59 17.48
N LYS A 456 -12.96 -10.99 16.31
CA LYS A 456 -12.53 -11.52 15.01
C LYS A 456 -11.05 -11.27 14.75
N ILE A 457 -10.51 -10.14 15.19
CA ILE A 457 -9.09 -9.79 15.02
C ILE A 457 -8.20 -10.69 15.89
N ARG A 458 -8.66 -11.06 17.08
CA ARG A 458 -7.99 -12.02 17.97
C ARG A 458 -7.96 -13.44 17.44
N GLU A 459 -8.91 -13.80 16.59
CA GLU A 459 -9.00 -15.14 16.05
C GLU A 459 -7.83 -15.39 15.08
N THR A 460 -6.96 -16.32 15.45
CA THR A 460 -5.89 -16.76 14.54
C THR A 460 -6.50 -17.28 13.24
N GLU A 461 -5.91 -16.93 12.10
CA GLU A 461 -6.37 -17.34 10.78
C GLU A 461 -6.57 -18.86 10.65
N LEU A 462 -5.69 -19.65 11.28
CA LEU A 462 -5.80 -21.11 11.30
C LEU A 462 -7.06 -21.64 12.00
N ARG A 463 -7.50 -21.00 13.10
CA ARG A 463 -8.74 -21.39 13.80
C ARG A 463 -9.97 -21.12 12.97
N ARG A 464 -10.00 -19.97 12.29
CA ARG A 464 -11.09 -19.61 11.36
C ARG A 464 -11.19 -20.60 10.22
N VAL A 465 -10.06 -20.88 9.58
CA VAL A 465 -9.94 -21.86 8.51
C VAL A 465 -10.33 -23.28 8.96
N ALA A 466 -10.06 -23.64 10.23
CA ALA A 466 -10.51 -24.91 10.80
C ALA A 466 -12.04 -25.01 10.97
N ARG A 467 -12.72 -23.88 11.24
CA ARG A 467 -14.19 -23.80 11.39
C ARG A 467 -14.94 -23.43 10.11
N LEU A 468 -14.21 -23.21 9.01
CA LEU A 468 -14.80 -22.73 7.76
C LEU A 468 -15.87 -23.69 7.21
N GLU A 469 -15.54 -24.98 7.13
CA GLU A 469 -16.45 -25.98 6.56
C GLU A 469 -17.81 -26.09 7.30
N PRO A 470 -17.87 -26.23 8.64
CA PRO A 470 -19.16 -26.23 9.34
C PRO A 470 -19.90 -24.89 9.22
N ALA A 471 -19.20 -23.76 9.26
CA ALA A 471 -19.82 -22.43 9.09
C ALA A 471 -20.44 -22.25 7.69
N LEU A 472 -19.78 -22.77 6.65
CA LEU A 472 -20.31 -22.79 5.30
C LEU A 472 -21.51 -23.73 5.17
N LYS A 473 -21.45 -24.95 5.74
CA LYS A 473 -22.55 -25.94 5.70
C LYS A 473 -23.83 -25.45 6.41
N GLU A 474 -23.71 -24.58 7.41
CA GLU A 474 -24.86 -23.97 8.09
C GLU A 474 -25.67 -23.07 7.15
N LYS A 475 -25.00 -22.37 6.22
CA LYS A 475 -25.62 -21.38 5.32
C LYS A 475 -25.84 -21.88 3.90
N ILE A 476 -25.01 -22.81 3.44
CA ILE A 476 -25.02 -23.33 2.07
C ILE A 476 -25.63 -24.72 2.07
N ILE A 477 -26.91 -24.77 1.67
CA ILE A 477 -27.70 -25.99 1.69
C ILE A 477 -27.57 -26.77 0.39
N GLY A 478 -27.38 -28.08 0.51
CA GLY A 478 -27.43 -29.02 -0.60
C GLY A 478 -26.16 -29.09 -1.45
N GLN A 479 -25.10 -28.35 -1.11
CA GLN A 479 -23.84 -28.32 -1.86
C GLN A 479 -22.65 -28.76 -1.00
N ASP A 480 -22.81 -29.85 -0.24
CA ASP A 480 -21.83 -30.32 0.74
C ASP A 480 -20.46 -30.64 0.10
N GLU A 481 -20.44 -31.32 -1.05
CA GLU A 481 -19.21 -31.62 -1.80
C GLU A 481 -18.49 -30.33 -2.25
N ALA A 482 -19.25 -29.32 -2.70
CA ALA A 482 -18.69 -28.04 -3.09
C ALA A 482 -18.06 -27.32 -1.89
N VAL A 483 -18.73 -27.34 -0.74
CA VAL A 483 -18.22 -26.74 0.51
C VAL A 483 -16.97 -27.46 1.00
N GLU A 484 -16.92 -28.79 0.91
CA GLU A 484 -15.76 -29.59 1.29
C GLU A 484 -14.53 -29.29 0.41
N LEU A 485 -14.71 -29.25 -0.91
CA LEU A 485 -13.64 -28.92 -1.87
C LEU A 485 -13.10 -27.51 -1.64
N VAL A 486 -13.98 -26.51 -1.52
CA VAL A 486 -13.59 -25.12 -1.26
C VAL A 486 -12.86 -25.02 0.07
N SER A 487 -13.40 -25.63 1.13
CA SER A 487 -12.78 -25.59 2.47
C SER A 487 -11.40 -26.25 2.47
N ALA A 488 -11.24 -27.38 1.78
CA ALA A 488 -9.95 -28.08 1.66
C ALA A 488 -8.91 -27.26 0.87
N ALA A 489 -9.29 -26.63 -0.24
CA ALA A 489 -8.41 -25.78 -1.03
C ALA A 489 -8.00 -24.50 -0.28
N VAL A 490 -8.94 -23.83 0.38
CA VAL A 490 -8.62 -22.66 1.22
C VAL A 490 -7.70 -23.06 2.39
N ARG A 491 -7.96 -24.19 3.06
CA ARG A 491 -7.05 -24.77 4.07
C ARG A 491 -5.63 -24.90 3.54
N ARG A 492 -5.45 -25.50 2.35
CA ARG A 492 -4.13 -25.67 1.72
C ARG A 492 -3.44 -24.33 1.43
N SER A 493 -4.18 -23.36 0.87
CA SER A 493 -3.65 -22.04 0.54
C SER A 493 -3.21 -21.27 1.80
N ARG A 494 -4.00 -21.31 2.88
CA ARG A 494 -3.73 -20.52 4.10
C ARG A 494 -2.65 -21.10 5.01
N VAL A 495 -2.43 -22.41 5.00
CA VAL A 495 -1.30 -23.01 5.75
C VAL A 495 0.05 -22.72 5.07
N GLN A 496 0.05 -22.28 3.79
CA GLN A 496 1.23 -21.79 3.07
C GLN A 496 2.45 -22.74 3.12
N ILE A 497 2.22 -24.06 3.00
CA ILE A 497 3.31 -25.06 3.00
C ILE A 497 4.17 -24.95 1.73
N SER A 498 3.61 -24.43 0.62
CA SER A 498 4.30 -24.26 -0.65
C SER A 498 5.13 -22.97 -0.68
N ALA A 499 6.34 -23.03 -1.26
CA ALA A 499 7.20 -21.87 -1.46
C ALA A 499 6.62 -20.84 -2.46
N ARG A 500 5.70 -21.26 -3.35
CA ARG A 500 4.98 -20.35 -4.25
C ARG A 500 3.65 -19.94 -3.62
N ARG A 501 3.51 -18.65 -3.33
CA ARG A 501 2.29 -18.04 -2.80
C ARG A 501 1.36 -17.71 -3.96
N ARG A 502 0.30 -18.50 -4.14
CA ARG A 502 -0.72 -18.31 -5.17
C ARG A 502 -2.09 -18.12 -4.52
N PRO A 503 -2.97 -17.31 -5.12
CA PRO A 503 -4.34 -17.20 -4.66
C PRO A 503 -5.05 -18.55 -4.75
N ALA A 504 -5.88 -18.87 -3.75
CA ALA A 504 -6.79 -20.00 -3.87
C ALA A 504 -7.77 -19.72 -5.01
N SER A 505 -7.89 -20.65 -5.97
CA SER A 505 -8.61 -20.40 -7.21
C SER A 505 -9.63 -21.47 -7.54
N PHE A 506 -10.84 -21.03 -7.93
CA PHE A 506 -11.98 -21.91 -8.13
C PHE A 506 -12.74 -21.59 -9.41
N ILE A 507 -13.18 -22.62 -10.13
CA ILE A 507 -14.24 -22.50 -11.15
C ILE A 507 -15.51 -23.17 -10.64
N PHE A 508 -16.57 -22.39 -10.43
CA PHE A 508 -17.88 -22.84 -10.00
C PHE A 508 -18.77 -23.07 -11.22
N VAL A 509 -19.09 -24.34 -11.48
CA VAL A 509 -19.90 -24.76 -12.63
C VAL A 509 -21.25 -25.27 -12.15
N GLY A 510 -22.33 -24.86 -12.81
CA GLY A 510 -23.66 -25.38 -12.53
C GLY A 510 -24.78 -24.51 -13.09
N PRO A 511 -26.04 -24.94 -12.98
CA PRO A 511 -27.18 -24.15 -13.44
C PRO A 511 -27.34 -22.84 -12.66
N THR A 512 -28.18 -21.94 -13.18
CA THR A 512 -28.51 -20.69 -12.48
C THR A 512 -29.31 -20.98 -11.21
N GLY A 513 -29.03 -20.23 -10.14
CA GLY A 513 -29.82 -20.30 -8.90
C GLY A 513 -29.54 -21.51 -7.99
N VAL A 514 -28.44 -22.25 -8.18
CA VAL A 514 -28.03 -23.38 -7.29
C VAL A 514 -27.14 -22.99 -6.11
N GLY A 515 -26.76 -21.71 -5.99
CA GLY A 515 -25.96 -21.21 -4.87
C GLY A 515 -24.50 -20.85 -5.17
N LYS A 516 -24.06 -20.84 -6.44
CA LYS A 516 -22.68 -20.45 -6.82
C LYS A 516 -22.25 -19.11 -6.21
N THR A 517 -22.98 -18.04 -6.51
CA THR A 517 -22.69 -16.69 -5.98
C THR A 517 -22.92 -16.60 -4.47
N GLU A 518 -23.82 -17.42 -3.92
CA GLU A 518 -24.10 -17.41 -2.48
C GLU A 518 -22.94 -18.00 -1.69
N LEU A 519 -22.37 -19.12 -2.15
CA LEU A 519 -21.16 -19.69 -1.56
C LEU A 519 -20.03 -18.66 -1.54
N VAL A 520 -19.86 -17.87 -2.59
CA VAL A 520 -18.85 -16.80 -2.65
C VAL A 520 -19.09 -15.72 -1.61
N LYS A 521 -20.34 -15.27 -1.44
CA LYS A 521 -20.71 -14.26 -0.45
C LYS A 521 -20.48 -14.76 0.97
N VAL A 522 -20.90 -15.98 1.27
CA VAL A 522 -20.71 -16.59 2.59
C VAL A 522 -19.22 -16.82 2.85
N LEU A 523 -18.48 -17.37 1.88
CA LEU A 523 -17.03 -17.55 1.95
C LEU A 523 -16.30 -16.23 2.25
N SER A 524 -16.70 -15.15 1.60
CA SER A 524 -16.14 -13.82 1.82
C SER A 524 -16.35 -13.34 3.26
N LYS A 525 -17.57 -13.51 3.81
CA LYS A 525 -17.91 -13.13 5.18
C LYS A 525 -17.25 -13.99 6.26
N GLU A 526 -17.10 -15.29 5.99
CA GLU A 526 -16.52 -16.24 6.96
C GLU A 526 -14.99 -16.19 6.97
N LEU A 527 -14.34 -15.86 5.84
CA LEU A 527 -12.88 -15.77 5.76
C LEU A 527 -12.32 -14.41 6.11
N PHE A 528 -12.99 -13.33 5.70
CA PHE A 528 -12.45 -11.99 5.77
C PHE A 528 -13.31 -11.10 6.66
N ASP A 529 -12.65 -10.38 7.57
CA ASP A 529 -13.32 -9.37 8.39
C ASP A 529 -13.18 -8.02 7.71
N SER A 530 -14.01 -7.78 6.72
CA SER A 530 -14.11 -6.47 6.08
C SER A 530 -15.58 -6.11 5.92
N ALA A 531 -15.89 -4.81 5.93
CA ALA A 531 -17.25 -4.32 5.68
C ALA A 531 -17.80 -4.80 4.32
N ASP A 532 -16.92 -4.96 3.32
CA ASP A 532 -17.25 -5.57 2.03
C ASP A 532 -16.01 -6.25 1.43
N PRO A 533 -15.76 -7.54 1.74
CA PRO A 533 -14.58 -8.25 1.27
C PRO A 533 -14.75 -8.83 -0.15
N LEU A 534 -15.90 -8.63 -0.79
CA LEU A 534 -16.21 -9.20 -2.10
C LEU A 534 -15.97 -8.19 -3.22
N ILE A 535 -14.96 -8.44 -4.06
CA ILE A 535 -14.74 -7.72 -5.30
C ILE A 535 -15.46 -8.46 -6.42
N ARG A 536 -16.63 -7.97 -6.84
CA ARG A 536 -17.40 -8.56 -7.95
C ARG A 536 -17.09 -7.86 -9.28
N LEU A 537 -16.83 -8.66 -10.30
CA LEU A 537 -16.66 -8.25 -11.69
C LEU A 537 -17.55 -9.11 -12.58
N ASP A 538 -18.42 -8.47 -13.36
CA ASP A 538 -19.27 -9.14 -14.34
C ASP A 538 -18.51 -9.23 -15.67
N MET A 539 -18.26 -10.45 -16.14
CA MET A 539 -17.48 -10.66 -17.37
C MET A 539 -18.24 -10.27 -18.64
N SER A 540 -19.55 -10.02 -18.55
CA SER A 540 -20.33 -9.42 -19.63
C SER A 540 -19.89 -7.98 -19.95
N GLU A 541 -19.32 -7.26 -18.98
CA GLU A 541 -18.74 -5.92 -19.21
C GLU A 541 -17.39 -5.98 -19.96
N PHE A 542 -16.76 -7.17 -19.99
CA PHE A 542 -15.43 -7.40 -20.55
C PHE A 542 -15.45 -8.27 -21.82
N MET A 543 -16.56 -8.23 -22.57
CA MET A 543 -16.71 -8.95 -23.85
C MET A 543 -15.83 -8.36 -24.97
N GLU A 544 -15.51 -7.07 -24.89
CA GLU A 544 -14.83 -6.35 -25.96
C GLU A 544 -13.36 -6.09 -25.63
N LYS A 545 -12.49 -6.10 -26.65
CA LYS A 545 -11.04 -5.94 -26.45
C LYS A 545 -10.65 -4.65 -25.73
N HIS A 546 -11.36 -3.55 -25.97
CA HIS A 546 -11.01 -2.25 -25.39
C HIS A 546 -11.45 -2.09 -23.93
N THR A 547 -12.38 -2.91 -23.43
CA THR A 547 -12.78 -2.86 -22.02
C THR A 547 -11.80 -3.61 -21.11
N VAL A 548 -10.96 -4.49 -21.68
CA VAL A 548 -9.91 -5.22 -20.97
C VAL A 548 -8.91 -4.29 -20.27
N SER A 549 -8.57 -3.14 -20.89
CA SER A 549 -7.68 -2.17 -20.27
C SER A 549 -8.26 -1.56 -19.00
N ARG A 550 -9.58 -1.57 -18.80
CA ARG A 550 -10.20 -1.08 -17.55
C ARG A 550 -9.87 -1.96 -16.34
N LEU A 551 -9.51 -3.24 -16.52
CA LEU A 551 -9.13 -4.12 -15.40
C LEU A 551 -7.80 -3.71 -14.78
N VAL A 552 -6.81 -3.39 -15.63
CA VAL A 552 -5.41 -3.18 -15.23
C VAL A 552 -4.99 -1.70 -15.30
N GLY A 553 -5.72 -0.89 -16.07
CA GLY A 553 -5.41 0.51 -16.39
C GLY A 553 -5.08 0.67 -17.88
N SER A 554 -5.31 1.87 -18.42
CA SER A 554 -4.88 2.22 -19.77
C SER A 554 -3.38 2.54 -19.79
N PRO A 555 -2.62 2.16 -20.83
CA PRO A 555 -1.19 2.51 -20.96
C PRO A 555 -0.97 4.02 -21.22
N PRO A 556 0.25 4.54 -20.96
CA PRO A 556 0.59 5.94 -21.21
C PRO A 556 0.24 6.39 -22.63
N GLY A 557 -0.46 7.52 -22.74
CA GLY A 557 -0.86 8.12 -24.02
C GLY A 557 -2.24 7.73 -24.54
N TYR A 558 -2.98 6.87 -23.83
CA TYR A 558 -4.37 6.52 -24.16
C TYR A 558 -5.38 7.27 -23.28
N VAL A 559 -6.61 7.48 -23.78
CA VAL A 559 -7.71 8.06 -23.00
C VAL A 559 -8.00 7.15 -21.79
N GLY A 560 -8.08 7.73 -20.60
CA GLY A 560 -8.20 6.98 -19.35
C GLY A 560 -6.86 6.50 -18.77
N TYR A 561 -5.71 7.01 -19.23
CA TYR A 561 -4.43 6.75 -18.57
C TYR A 561 -4.43 7.19 -17.10
N ASP A 562 -5.07 8.31 -16.77
CA ASP A 562 -5.17 8.75 -15.37
C ASP A 562 -6.22 7.95 -14.56
N GLU A 563 -7.00 7.07 -15.21
CA GLU A 563 -7.97 6.21 -14.55
C GLU A 563 -7.30 4.91 -14.09
N ALA A 564 -7.40 4.68 -12.79
CA ALA A 564 -6.75 3.55 -12.16
C ALA A 564 -7.54 2.24 -12.40
N GLY A 565 -6.83 1.13 -12.61
CA GLY A 565 -7.44 -0.15 -13.00
C GLY A 565 -8.46 -0.66 -12.00
N GLN A 566 -9.64 -1.07 -12.48
CA GLN A 566 -10.77 -1.48 -11.63
C GLN A 566 -10.45 -2.71 -10.76
N LEU A 567 -9.66 -3.65 -11.27
CA LEU A 567 -9.27 -4.84 -10.51
C LEU A 567 -8.02 -4.55 -9.68
N THR A 568 -6.98 -4.00 -10.30
CA THR A 568 -5.68 -3.77 -9.65
C THR A 568 -5.77 -2.80 -8.48
N GLU A 569 -6.57 -1.74 -8.58
CA GLU A 569 -6.76 -0.80 -7.46
C GLU A 569 -7.62 -1.38 -6.35
N LYS A 570 -8.72 -2.07 -6.68
CA LYS A 570 -9.59 -2.67 -5.67
C LYS A 570 -8.82 -3.71 -4.85
N VAL A 571 -7.99 -4.51 -5.49
CA VAL A 571 -7.14 -5.50 -4.81
C VAL A 571 -5.99 -4.84 -4.06
N ARG A 572 -5.37 -3.77 -4.59
CA ARG A 572 -4.34 -3.03 -3.83
C ARG A 572 -4.90 -2.40 -2.56
N ARG A 573 -6.12 -1.86 -2.62
CA ARG A 573 -6.83 -1.32 -1.45
C ARG A 573 -7.40 -2.40 -0.53
N LYS A 574 -7.67 -3.60 -1.04
CA LYS A 574 -8.25 -4.73 -0.30
C LYS A 574 -7.51 -6.03 -0.64
N PRO A 575 -6.26 -6.21 -0.16
CA PRO A 575 -5.45 -7.38 -0.50
C PRO A 575 -6.01 -8.68 0.09
N TYR A 576 -6.84 -8.58 1.14
CA TYR A 576 -7.59 -9.67 1.75
C TYR A 576 -9.05 -9.65 1.28
N SER A 577 -9.30 -10.22 0.11
CA SER A 577 -10.63 -10.20 -0.51
C SER A 577 -10.93 -11.46 -1.29
N VAL A 578 -12.22 -11.72 -1.53
CA VAL A 578 -12.69 -12.67 -2.54
C VAL A 578 -12.94 -11.91 -3.83
N VAL A 579 -12.28 -12.32 -4.92
CA VAL A 579 -12.47 -11.75 -6.25
C VAL A 579 -13.38 -12.69 -7.05
N LEU A 580 -14.57 -12.21 -7.39
CA LEU A 580 -15.59 -12.94 -8.13
C LEU A 580 -15.62 -12.47 -9.59
N PHE A 581 -15.28 -13.37 -10.50
CA PHE A 581 -15.46 -13.23 -11.94
C PHE A 581 -16.74 -13.98 -12.34
N ASP A 582 -17.84 -13.25 -12.51
CA ASP A 582 -19.14 -13.84 -12.84
C ASP A 582 -19.26 -14.06 -14.35
N GLU A 583 -19.79 -15.22 -14.78
CA GLU A 583 -20.03 -15.59 -16.18
C GLU A 583 -18.77 -15.55 -17.08
N ILE A 584 -17.72 -16.27 -16.64
CA ILE A 584 -16.39 -16.27 -17.30
C ILE A 584 -16.41 -16.65 -18.78
N GLU A 585 -17.42 -17.40 -19.25
CA GLU A 585 -17.64 -17.72 -20.66
C GLU A 585 -17.93 -16.51 -21.56
N LYS A 586 -18.33 -15.37 -20.98
CA LYS A 586 -18.59 -14.12 -21.72
C LYS A 586 -17.34 -13.25 -21.90
N ALA A 587 -16.29 -13.51 -21.12
CA ALA A 587 -15.08 -12.69 -21.14
C ALA A 587 -14.36 -12.75 -22.50
N HIS A 588 -13.74 -11.63 -22.90
CA HIS A 588 -12.81 -11.63 -24.03
C HIS A 588 -11.57 -12.50 -23.72
N PRO A 589 -10.97 -13.21 -24.70
CA PRO A 589 -9.78 -14.05 -24.47
C PRO A 589 -8.58 -13.33 -23.83
N ASP A 590 -8.43 -12.03 -24.07
CA ASP A 590 -7.35 -11.23 -23.45
C ASP A 590 -7.52 -11.08 -21.93
N VAL A 591 -8.75 -11.14 -21.41
CA VAL A 591 -9.00 -11.19 -19.95
C VAL A 591 -8.46 -12.49 -19.36
N LEU A 592 -8.63 -13.61 -20.07
CA LEU A 592 -8.13 -14.92 -19.62
C LEU A 592 -6.61 -14.96 -19.55
N ASN A 593 -5.90 -14.22 -20.42
CA ASN A 593 -4.43 -14.08 -20.36
C ASN A 593 -4.00 -13.36 -19.08
N ILE A 594 -4.68 -12.28 -18.74
CA ILE A 594 -4.45 -11.51 -17.50
C ILE A 594 -4.70 -12.38 -16.27
N LEU A 595 -5.81 -13.12 -16.26
CA LEU A 595 -6.14 -14.04 -15.17
C LEU A 595 -5.11 -15.17 -15.04
N LEU A 596 -4.61 -15.70 -16.17
CA LEU A 596 -3.56 -16.72 -16.14
C LEU A 596 -2.31 -16.23 -15.43
N GLN A 597 -1.86 -14.99 -15.70
CA GLN A 597 -0.73 -14.38 -15.00
C GLN A 597 -1.00 -14.29 -13.50
N ILE A 598 -2.19 -13.84 -13.09
CA ILE A 598 -2.58 -13.73 -11.68
C ILE A 598 -2.58 -15.10 -11.00
N LEU A 599 -3.10 -16.14 -11.65
CA LEU A 599 -3.14 -17.51 -11.11
C LEU A 599 -1.73 -18.12 -11.00
N ASP A 600 -0.82 -17.78 -11.90
CA ASP A 600 0.54 -18.34 -11.92
C ASP A 600 1.52 -17.63 -10.99
N GLU A 601 1.55 -16.30 -11.03
CA GLU A 601 2.52 -15.46 -10.31
C GLU A 601 1.96 -14.94 -8.99
N GLY A 602 0.63 -14.96 -8.80
CA GLY A 602 -0.02 -14.32 -7.66
C GLY A 602 0.15 -12.80 -7.67
N ARG A 603 0.60 -12.21 -8.77
CA ARG A 603 0.87 -10.78 -8.92
C ARG A 603 0.59 -10.34 -10.34
N ILE A 604 0.31 -9.06 -10.51
CA ILE A 604 0.18 -8.42 -11.83
C ILE A 604 0.70 -6.99 -11.75
N THR A 605 1.31 -6.53 -12.84
CA THR A 605 1.76 -5.14 -12.95
C THR A 605 0.68 -4.32 -13.65
N ASP A 606 0.29 -3.21 -13.05
CA ASP A 606 -0.65 -2.28 -13.64
C ASP A 606 -0.04 -1.48 -14.80
N ALA A 607 -0.86 -0.71 -15.51
CA ALA A 607 -0.40 0.10 -16.64
C ALA A 607 0.56 1.25 -16.25
N HIS A 608 0.78 1.49 -14.96
CA HIS A 608 1.71 2.49 -14.41
C HIS A 608 3.00 1.84 -13.87
N GLY A 609 3.16 0.53 -14.03
CA GLY A 609 4.32 -0.20 -13.54
C GLY A 609 4.24 -0.57 -12.05
N ARG A 610 3.09 -0.39 -11.40
CA ARG A 610 2.89 -0.75 -9.99
C ARG A 610 2.50 -2.21 -9.89
N VAL A 611 3.16 -2.96 -9.00
CA VAL A 611 2.87 -4.37 -8.77
C VAL A 611 1.70 -4.50 -7.79
N CYS A 612 0.67 -5.25 -8.19
CA CYS A 612 -0.47 -5.61 -7.36
C CYS A 612 -0.38 -7.09 -6.97
N SER A 613 -0.48 -7.39 -5.67
CA SER A 613 -0.39 -8.76 -5.14
C SER A 613 -1.76 -9.36 -4.89
N PHE A 614 -1.93 -10.60 -5.33
CA PHE A 614 -3.11 -11.44 -5.15
C PHE A 614 -2.86 -12.60 -4.18
N GLU A 615 -1.68 -12.68 -3.56
CA GLU A 615 -1.29 -13.81 -2.68
C GLU A 615 -2.31 -14.10 -1.56
N ASN A 616 -2.96 -13.07 -1.03
CA ASN A 616 -3.93 -13.18 0.05
C ASN A 616 -5.40 -13.21 -0.41
N THR A 617 -5.63 -13.20 -1.72
CA THR A 617 -6.98 -13.23 -2.31
C THR A 617 -7.49 -14.65 -2.53
N VAL A 618 -8.81 -14.78 -2.61
CA VAL A 618 -9.48 -15.99 -3.10
C VAL A 618 -10.16 -15.64 -4.43
N ILE A 619 -9.80 -16.32 -5.50
CA ILE A 619 -10.34 -16.08 -6.84
C ILE A 619 -11.43 -17.10 -7.12
N VAL A 620 -12.63 -16.63 -7.42
CA VAL A 620 -13.75 -17.47 -7.84
C VAL A 620 -14.25 -17.03 -9.20
N MET A 621 -14.34 -17.97 -10.12
CA MET A 621 -14.94 -17.79 -11.45
C MET A 621 -16.24 -18.58 -11.50
N THR A 622 -17.35 -17.98 -11.90
CA THR A 622 -18.60 -18.73 -12.12
C THR A 622 -18.79 -18.99 -13.61
N SER A 623 -19.36 -20.14 -13.94
CA SER A 623 -19.80 -20.45 -15.30
C SER A 623 -21.12 -21.18 -15.29
N ASN A 624 -21.97 -20.90 -16.28
CA ASN A 624 -23.18 -21.68 -16.55
C ASN A 624 -22.94 -22.83 -17.52
N ALA A 625 -21.68 -23.06 -17.94
CA ALA A 625 -21.31 -24.13 -18.86
C ALA A 625 -21.78 -25.52 -18.40
N GLY A 626 -22.25 -26.33 -19.34
CA GLY A 626 -22.71 -27.70 -19.07
C GLY A 626 -24.13 -27.84 -18.51
N SER A 627 -24.85 -26.73 -18.28
CA SER A 627 -26.21 -26.73 -17.71
C SER A 627 -27.36 -26.95 -18.73
N GLU A 628 -27.11 -26.73 -20.03
CA GLU A 628 -28.17 -26.72 -21.06
C GLU A 628 -28.45 -28.09 -21.72
N ARG A 629 -27.49 -29.01 -21.75
CA ARG A 629 -27.70 -30.33 -22.38
C ARG A 629 -28.19 -31.36 -21.37
N ARG A 630 -29.49 -31.67 -21.34
CA ARG A 630 -30.00 -32.95 -20.78
C ARG A 630 -29.79 -34.10 -21.80
N GLU A 631 -28.57 -34.29 -22.27
CA GLU A 631 -28.22 -35.57 -22.91
C GLU A 631 -27.92 -36.56 -21.79
N GLY A 632 -28.74 -37.61 -21.71
CA GLY A 632 -28.64 -38.66 -20.70
C GLY A 632 -27.27 -39.33 -20.75
N ALA A 633 -26.64 -39.47 -19.59
CA ALA A 633 -25.42 -40.23 -19.45
C ALA A 633 -25.73 -41.73 -19.66
N LEU A 634 -25.67 -42.19 -20.91
CA LEU A 634 -25.64 -43.61 -21.25
C LEU A 634 -24.26 -44.16 -20.90
N GLY A 635 -24.09 -44.61 -19.66
CA GLY A 635 -22.89 -45.27 -19.17
C GLY A 635 -23.20 -46.22 -18.03
N PHE A 636 -23.14 -47.53 -18.30
CA PHE A 636 -23.27 -48.57 -17.28
C PHE A 636 -22.06 -48.49 -16.33
N ASN A 637 -22.30 -48.31 -15.02
CA ASN A 637 -21.33 -48.28 -13.90
C ASN A 637 -20.63 -46.95 -13.52
N ARG A 638 -21.21 -45.77 -13.77
CA ARG A 638 -20.69 -44.50 -13.18
C ARG A 638 -21.68 -43.87 -12.22
N THR A 639 -21.18 -43.23 -11.16
CA THR A 639 -22.03 -42.43 -10.26
C THR A 639 -22.51 -41.16 -10.99
N GLU A 640 -23.70 -40.66 -10.68
CA GLU A 640 -24.25 -39.45 -11.32
C GLU A 640 -23.34 -38.22 -11.15
N GLY A 641 -22.62 -38.13 -10.02
CA GLY A 641 -21.66 -37.05 -9.74
C GLY A 641 -20.45 -37.06 -10.67
N GLU A 642 -19.82 -38.22 -10.90
CA GLU A 642 -18.67 -38.35 -11.80
C GLU A 642 -19.02 -38.01 -13.25
N ALA A 643 -20.19 -38.46 -13.72
CA ALA A 643 -20.68 -38.15 -15.06
C ALA A 643 -20.97 -36.65 -15.23
N SER A 644 -21.53 -35.99 -14.21
CA SER A 644 -21.78 -34.55 -14.21
C SER A 644 -20.47 -33.75 -14.26
N LYS A 645 -19.45 -34.19 -13.51
CA LYS A 645 -18.13 -33.55 -13.47
C LYS A 645 -17.39 -33.63 -14.79
N GLU A 646 -17.38 -34.81 -15.43
CA GLU A 646 -16.77 -34.99 -16.74
C GLU A 646 -17.44 -34.11 -17.81
N LYS A 647 -18.77 -34.01 -17.76
CA LYS A 647 -19.54 -33.13 -18.64
C LYS A 647 -19.23 -31.65 -18.43
N ALA A 648 -19.12 -31.22 -17.17
CA ALA A 648 -18.72 -29.86 -16.82
C ALA A 648 -17.31 -29.54 -17.34
N LEU A 649 -16.34 -30.44 -17.14
CA LEU A 649 -14.97 -30.28 -17.63
C LEU A 649 -14.91 -30.22 -19.16
N LYS A 650 -15.70 -31.05 -19.84
CA LYS A 650 -15.79 -31.03 -21.30
C LYS A 650 -16.35 -29.70 -21.81
N ALA A 651 -17.43 -29.21 -21.19
CA ALA A 651 -18.02 -27.92 -21.53
C ALA A 651 -17.09 -26.73 -21.25
N LEU A 652 -16.33 -26.76 -20.14
CA LEU A 652 -15.31 -25.74 -19.86
C LEU A 652 -14.19 -25.76 -20.90
N SER A 653 -13.77 -26.93 -21.35
CA SER A 653 -12.68 -27.10 -22.32
C SER A 653 -13.03 -26.57 -23.73
N GLU A 654 -14.31 -26.30 -24.02
CA GLU A 654 -14.73 -25.70 -25.30
C GLU A 654 -14.33 -24.23 -25.41
N PHE A 655 -14.17 -23.51 -24.28
CA PHE A 655 -13.84 -22.08 -24.28
C PHE A 655 -12.62 -21.71 -23.42
N LEU A 656 -12.28 -22.53 -22.42
CA LEU A 656 -11.05 -22.38 -21.63
C LEU A 656 -9.95 -23.28 -22.19
N ARG A 657 -8.76 -22.69 -22.37
CA ARG A 657 -7.57 -23.45 -22.79
C ARG A 657 -7.14 -24.42 -21.67
N PRO A 658 -6.56 -25.59 -22.00
CA PRO A 658 -6.07 -26.55 -21.00
C PRO A 658 -5.06 -25.94 -20.01
N GLU A 659 -4.24 -25.00 -20.48
CA GLU A 659 -3.29 -24.26 -19.64
C GLU A 659 -3.98 -23.47 -18.53
N PHE A 660 -5.16 -22.92 -18.79
CA PHE A 660 -5.94 -22.21 -17.78
C PHE A 660 -6.50 -23.16 -16.73
N LEU A 661 -7.08 -24.28 -17.16
CA LEU A 661 -7.65 -25.29 -16.26
C LEU A 661 -6.58 -25.90 -15.34
N ALA A 662 -5.35 -26.08 -15.83
CA ALA A 662 -4.24 -26.61 -15.04
C ALA A 662 -3.74 -25.66 -13.94
N ARG A 663 -4.17 -24.38 -13.96
CA ARG A 663 -3.71 -23.33 -13.03
C ARG A 663 -4.75 -23.03 -11.95
N VAL A 664 -5.96 -23.53 -12.12
CA VAL A 664 -7.02 -23.46 -11.11
C VAL A 664 -6.84 -24.59 -10.11
N ASP A 665 -7.00 -24.30 -8.82
CA ASP A 665 -6.83 -25.32 -7.77
C ASP A 665 -7.95 -26.37 -7.83
N GLU A 666 -9.20 -25.94 -7.97
CA GLU A 666 -10.36 -26.84 -8.02
C GLU A 666 -11.45 -26.37 -8.98
N VAL A 667 -12.00 -27.31 -9.76
CA VAL A 667 -13.25 -27.13 -10.50
C VAL A 667 -14.38 -27.73 -9.69
N VAL A 668 -15.26 -26.87 -9.18
CA VAL A 668 -16.34 -27.20 -8.26
C VAL A 668 -17.66 -27.27 -9.02
N VAL A 669 -18.28 -28.45 -9.01
CA VAL A 669 -19.53 -28.70 -9.74
C VAL A 669 -20.69 -28.66 -8.76
N PHE A 670 -21.66 -27.80 -9.02
CA PHE A 670 -22.86 -27.64 -8.21
C PHE A 670 -23.95 -28.54 -8.75
N ARG A 671 -24.54 -29.37 -7.87
CA ARG A 671 -25.65 -30.24 -8.24
C ARG A 671 -26.96 -29.45 -8.34
N PRO A 672 -27.92 -29.89 -9.16
CA PRO A 672 -29.30 -29.42 -9.07
C PRO A 672 -29.85 -29.63 -7.65
N LEU A 673 -30.60 -28.64 -7.15
CA LEU A 673 -31.24 -28.67 -5.84
C LEU A 673 -32.50 -29.53 -5.90
N ASP A 674 -32.67 -30.42 -4.92
CA ASP A 674 -33.89 -31.22 -4.75
C ASP A 674 -34.96 -30.48 -3.93
N GLU A 675 -36.18 -31.02 -3.88
CA GLU A 675 -37.28 -30.39 -3.14
C GLU A 675 -37.00 -30.27 -1.63
N GLY A 676 -36.22 -31.20 -1.05
CA GLY A 676 -35.79 -31.15 0.34
C GLY A 676 -34.81 -29.99 0.60
N ASP A 677 -33.90 -29.74 -0.33
CA ASP A 677 -33.02 -28.57 -0.32
C ASP A 677 -33.83 -27.29 -0.41
N PHE A 678 -34.80 -27.20 -1.31
CA PHE A 678 -35.69 -26.03 -1.42
C PHE A 678 -36.42 -25.74 -0.11
N ARG A 679 -36.92 -26.77 0.60
CA ARG A 679 -37.57 -26.60 1.91
C ARG A 679 -36.63 -26.02 2.95
N ARG A 680 -35.40 -26.54 3.04
CA ARG A 680 -34.38 -26.04 3.97
C ARG A 680 -33.96 -24.60 3.63
N ILE A 681 -33.77 -24.29 2.35
CA ILE A 681 -33.44 -22.94 1.87
C ILE A 681 -34.58 -21.96 2.17
N ALA A 682 -35.84 -22.38 2.01
CA ALA A 682 -37.00 -21.55 2.35
C ALA A 682 -36.99 -21.17 3.84
N GLY A 683 -36.69 -22.13 4.73
CA GLY A 683 -36.53 -21.87 6.16
C GLY A 683 -35.40 -20.88 6.46
N LEU A 684 -34.26 -21.00 5.77
CA LEU A 684 -33.15 -20.07 5.93
C LEU A 684 -33.52 -18.63 5.48
N MET A 685 -34.17 -18.48 4.33
CA MET A 685 -34.63 -17.18 3.82
C MET A 685 -35.71 -16.55 4.71
N LEU A 686 -36.64 -17.34 5.27
CA LEU A 686 -37.60 -16.86 6.26
C LEU A 686 -36.91 -16.39 7.55
N GLY A 687 -35.79 -17.04 7.91
CA GLY A 687 -34.95 -16.64 9.03
C GLY A 687 -34.35 -15.25 8.86
N GLU A 688 -33.99 -14.84 7.64
CA GLU A 688 -33.47 -13.49 7.34
C GLU A 688 -34.47 -12.37 7.71
N LEU A 689 -35.77 -12.68 7.79
CA LEU A 689 -36.80 -11.70 8.16
C LEU A 689 -36.87 -11.45 9.67
N LYS A 690 -36.25 -12.29 10.51
CA LYS A 690 -36.34 -12.17 11.98
C LYS A 690 -35.69 -10.89 12.49
N ASP A 691 -34.47 -10.56 12.06
CA ASP A 691 -33.73 -9.42 12.59
C ASP A 691 -34.41 -8.08 12.21
N PRO A 692 -34.78 -7.83 10.93
CA PRO A 692 -35.49 -6.60 10.55
C PRO A 692 -36.86 -6.44 11.23
N LEU A 693 -37.54 -7.54 11.55
CA LEU A 693 -38.81 -7.52 12.27
C LEU A 693 -38.60 -7.31 13.78
N ALA A 694 -37.54 -7.87 14.34
CA ALA A 694 -37.18 -7.67 15.75
C ALA A 694 -36.80 -6.21 16.06
N GLU A 695 -36.13 -5.51 15.13
CA GLU A 695 -35.89 -4.05 15.23
C GLU A 695 -37.19 -3.24 15.33
N LYS A 696 -38.28 -3.77 14.77
CA LYS A 696 -39.63 -3.20 14.86
C LYS A 696 -40.43 -3.72 16.06
N GLY A 697 -39.81 -4.51 16.95
CA GLY A 697 -40.46 -5.11 18.12
C GLY A 697 -41.30 -6.36 17.82
N ILE A 698 -41.22 -6.91 16.61
CA ILE A 698 -42.06 -8.03 16.16
C ILE A 698 -41.27 -9.34 16.26
N LYS A 699 -41.80 -10.31 17.02
CA LYS A 699 -41.25 -11.68 17.00
C LYS A 699 -41.85 -12.47 15.84
N PHE A 700 -41.01 -12.87 14.88
CA PHE A 700 -41.41 -13.64 13.70
C PHE A 700 -41.09 -15.13 13.82
N GLY A 701 -42.06 -15.98 13.48
CA GLY A 701 -41.91 -17.42 13.38
C GLY A 701 -42.72 -18.02 12.23
N TRP A 702 -42.48 -19.30 11.91
CA TRP A 702 -43.22 -20.01 10.86
C TRP A 702 -43.38 -21.49 11.23
N ASP A 703 -44.38 -22.14 10.64
CA ASP A 703 -44.54 -23.59 10.70
C ASP A 703 -43.75 -24.29 9.58
N ASP A 704 -43.31 -25.52 9.86
CA ASP A 704 -42.57 -26.34 8.91
C ASP A 704 -43.33 -26.60 7.60
N GLU A 705 -44.66 -26.67 7.68
CA GLU A 705 -45.55 -26.79 6.54
C GLU A 705 -45.56 -25.54 5.65
N ALA A 706 -45.38 -24.35 6.23
CA ALA A 706 -45.28 -23.10 5.47
C ALA A 706 -44.01 -23.09 4.62
N ALA A 707 -42.88 -23.51 5.19
CA ALA A 707 -41.63 -23.66 4.45
C ALA A 707 -41.74 -24.71 3.33
N ALA A 708 -42.44 -25.83 3.58
CA ALA A 708 -42.69 -26.86 2.57
C ALA A 708 -43.58 -26.34 1.42
N LEU A 709 -44.64 -25.58 1.73
CA LEU A 709 -45.52 -25.01 0.72
C LEU A 709 -44.80 -23.98 -0.16
N ILE A 710 -43.95 -23.13 0.43
CA ILE A 710 -43.10 -22.17 -0.31
C ILE A 710 -42.16 -22.93 -1.24
N ALA A 711 -41.53 -24.01 -0.76
CA ALA A 711 -40.65 -24.86 -1.55
C ALA A 711 -41.38 -25.49 -2.74
N HIS A 712 -42.53 -26.11 -2.51
CA HIS A 712 -43.34 -26.73 -3.55
C HIS A 712 -43.78 -25.72 -4.63
N LYS A 713 -44.15 -24.50 -4.24
CA LYS A 713 -44.50 -23.41 -5.19
C LYS A 713 -43.32 -22.89 -6.01
N ALA A 714 -42.10 -23.02 -5.51
CA ALA A 714 -40.88 -22.57 -6.20
C ALA A 714 -40.20 -23.69 -7.01
N TYR A 715 -40.37 -24.94 -6.60
CA TYR A 715 -39.74 -26.10 -7.22
C TYR A 715 -40.19 -26.31 -8.68
N GLY A 716 -39.28 -26.78 -9.53
CA GLY A 716 -39.55 -27.04 -10.95
C GLY A 716 -39.55 -25.81 -11.87
N LYS A 717 -39.37 -24.59 -11.34
CA LYS A 717 -39.21 -23.37 -12.14
C LYS A 717 -37.78 -23.21 -12.69
N ARG A 718 -37.62 -22.35 -13.71
CA ARG A 718 -36.36 -22.21 -14.47
C ARG A 718 -35.22 -21.53 -13.69
N SER A 719 -35.49 -20.79 -12.60
CA SER A 719 -34.50 -19.92 -11.94
C SER A 719 -33.91 -20.49 -10.65
N GLY A 720 -34.15 -21.78 -10.35
CA GLY A 720 -33.65 -22.45 -9.16
C GLY A 720 -34.15 -21.80 -7.86
N ALA A 721 -33.29 -21.69 -6.85
CA ALA A 721 -33.65 -21.10 -5.56
C ALA A 721 -33.99 -19.59 -5.63
N ARG A 722 -33.75 -18.90 -6.76
CA ARG A 722 -34.19 -17.49 -6.93
C ARG A 722 -35.72 -17.36 -6.92
N ASP A 723 -36.43 -18.42 -7.33
CA ASP A 723 -37.88 -18.45 -7.31
C ASP A 723 -38.44 -18.47 -5.87
N LEU A 724 -37.71 -19.04 -4.91
CA LEU A 724 -38.09 -18.99 -3.48
C LEU A 724 -38.16 -17.55 -2.98
N ARG A 725 -37.15 -16.73 -3.28
CA ARG A 725 -37.13 -15.32 -2.88
C ARG A 725 -38.30 -14.54 -3.49
N THR A 726 -38.69 -14.88 -4.71
CA THR A 726 -39.86 -14.28 -5.37
C THR A 726 -41.16 -14.67 -4.69
N VAL A 727 -41.31 -15.94 -4.28
CA VAL A 727 -42.49 -16.42 -3.54
C VAL A 727 -42.56 -15.78 -2.15
N ILE A 728 -41.45 -15.75 -1.40
CA ILE A 728 -41.38 -15.14 -0.06
C ILE A 728 -41.71 -13.66 -0.14
N ARG A 729 -41.13 -12.92 -1.10
CA ARG A 729 -41.44 -11.49 -1.27
C ARG A 729 -42.93 -11.26 -1.51
N LYS A 730 -43.52 -12.01 -2.45
CA LYS A 730 -44.93 -11.81 -2.84
C LYS A 730 -45.96 -12.30 -1.82
N GLU A 731 -45.69 -13.40 -1.15
CA GLU A 731 -46.69 -14.03 -0.27
C GLU A 731 -46.45 -13.75 1.21
N VAL A 732 -45.23 -13.38 1.60
CA VAL A 732 -44.86 -13.13 3.00
C VAL A 732 -44.51 -11.66 3.23
N GLU A 733 -43.51 -11.12 2.53
CA GLU A 733 -43.07 -9.72 2.75
C GLU A 733 -44.18 -8.72 2.40
N ASP A 734 -44.86 -8.91 1.26
CA ASP A 734 -45.97 -8.04 0.85
C ASP A 734 -47.14 -8.11 1.86
N ALA A 735 -47.43 -9.30 2.40
CA ALA A 735 -48.49 -9.47 3.41
C ALA A 735 -48.13 -8.80 4.74
N ILE A 736 -46.88 -8.94 5.20
CA ILE A 736 -46.37 -8.26 6.39
C ILE A 736 -46.37 -6.74 6.17
N SER A 737 -45.92 -6.28 5.01
CA SER A 737 -45.85 -4.87 4.66
C SER A 737 -47.23 -4.23 4.61
N LEU A 738 -48.19 -4.88 3.95
CA LEU A 738 -49.59 -4.44 3.92
C LEU A 738 -50.16 -4.30 5.34
N ARG A 739 -49.92 -5.30 6.20
CA ARG A 739 -50.39 -5.25 7.59
C ARG A 739 -49.79 -4.09 8.39
N LEU A 740 -48.50 -3.80 8.22
CA LEU A 740 -47.85 -2.71 8.94
C LEU A 740 -48.25 -1.33 8.41
N VAL A 741 -48.66 -1.23 7.14
CA VAL A 741 -49.10 0.03 6.53
C VAL A 741 -50.58 0.31 6.81
N ASP A 742 -51.43 -0.72 6.81
CA ASP A 742 -52.88 -0.56 7.01
C ASP A 742 -53.24 -0.13 8.44
N ASP A 743 -52.40 -0.44 9.42
CA ASP A 743 -52.61 -0.08 10.82
C ASP A 743 -51.25 0.24 11.48
N PRO A 744 -50.71 1.45 11.23
CA PRO A 744 -49.39 1.87 11.66
C PRO A 744 -49.30 2.15 13.17
N ASP A 745 -50.45 2.38 13.82
CA ASP A 745 -50.53 2.67 15.26
C ASP A 745 -50.57 1.39 16.11
N HIS A 746 -50.78 0.21 15.49
CA HIS A 746 -50.82 -1.07 16.18
C HIS A 746 -49.87 -2.10 15.55
N VAL A 747 -48.61 -2.07 16.01
CA VAL A 747 -47.60 -3.06 15.64
C VAL A 747 -47.80 -4.33 16.48
N PRO A 748 -48.07 -5.50 15.86
CA PRO A 748 -48.29 -6.74 16.61
C PRO A 748 -46.97 -7.21 17.25
N ALA A 749 -47.07 -7.76 18.47
CA ALA A 749 -45.90 -8.24 19.19
C ALA A 749 -45.37 -9.57 18.62
N LEU A 750 -46.26 -10.36 18.02
CA LEU A 750 -45.93 -11.66 17.44
C LEU A 750 -46.58 -11.84 16.08
N MET A 751 -45.79 -12.30 15.10
CA MET A 751 -46.26 -12.73 13.78
C MET A 751 -45.82 -14.17 13.52
N LYS A 752 -46.75 -15.03 13.14
CA LYS A 752 -46.51 -16.43 12.80
C LYS A 752 -47.04 -16.74 11.40
N LEU A 753 -46.20 -17.30 10.54
CA LEU A 753 -46.60 -17.78 9.22
C LEU A 753 -47.08 -19.24 9.32
N ALA A 754 -48.33 -19.49 8.96
CA ALA A 754 -48.95 -20.81 8.98
C ALA A 754 -49.63 -21.14 7.63
N VAL A 755 -50.00 -22.41 7.44
CA VAL A 755 -50.77 -22.85 6.27
C VAL A 755 -52.22 -23.06 6.70
N GLU A 756 -53.14 -22.32 6.09
CA GLU A 756 -54.59 -22.51 6.24
C GLU A 756 -55.24 -22.65 4.86
N ASP A 757 -56.08 -23.66 4.70
CA ASP A 757 -56.78 -23.96 3.43
C ASP A 757 -55.85 -24.11 2.21
N GLY A 758 -54.62 -24.61 2.41
CA GLY A 758 -53.62 -24.74 1.35
C GLY A 758 -52.99 -23.42 0.89
N SER A 759 -53.20 -22.33 1.64
CA SER A 759 -52.64 -21.01 1.41
C SER A 759 -51.78 -20.55 2.59
N LEU A 760 -50.77 -19.71 2.34
CA LEU A 760 -49.99 -19.08 3.39
C LEU A 760 -50.85 -17.99 4.06
N ARG A 761 -50.96 -18.04 5.40
CA ARG A 761 -51.59 -16.98 6.19
C ARG A 761 -50.67 -16.48 7.29
N LEU A 762 -50.72 -15.16 7.50
CA LEU A 762 -50.02 -14.49 8.58
C LEU A 762 -50.97 -14.40 9.79
N ILE A 763 -50.63 -15.11 10.87
CA ILE A 763 -51.32 -15.03 12.16
C ILE A 763 -50.57 -14.03 13.02
N TYR A 764 -51.26 -13.11 13.69
CA TYR A 764 -50.62 -12.08 14.51
C TYR A 764 -51.37 -11.85 15.82
N GLN A 765 -50.62 -11.50 16.87
CA GLN A 765 -51.10 -11.22 18.22
C GLN A 765 -50.59 -9.88 18.73
#